data_AF-J6HQD7-F1
#
_entry.id   AF-J6HQD7-F1
#
_cell.length_a   1.000
_cell.length_b   1.000
_cell.length_c   1.000
_cell.angle_alpha   90.00
_cell.angle_beta   90.00
_cell.angle_gamma   90.00
#
_symmetry.space_group_name_H-M   'P 1'
#
loop_
_entity.id
_entity.type
_entity.pdbx_description
1 polymer ?
#
loop_
_entity_poly.entity_id
_entity_poly.type
_entity_poly.pdbx_seq_one_letter_code
_entity_poly.pdbx_strand_id
1 'polypeptide(L)'
;MKKKRVFVRLKQGLSQAQERQVQKAAEDFATSPDVQGTLPNTQSGMPNVQGVSFLMCVTDAQGRPQWVPVVPFAASPQVQPPIQPAPPQAQEQPPAVQSAPKAPQPPVSPQQLQAQQPAQQQPPATQQPKVQNKRPKAQPALADAAFTRRKNRRKKVRTAMEFVCIAAALFVLMELFFTLKTYDPAAAAAAGAQDKGFIALSYFGVDRNGDTSTLIGKEELRRHLAELKSQGYVTISQQDVLDYYREGKKLPERSLFLMFEDGRRDTAIFAQEIMEDLNFKATMMTYPEKFAKKDTKFLSPNDLHEMENSTFWEMGTNGYRLAYINVFDRYDDFLGELDPLRFDMVRGCLGRRYNHYLMDYIRDKDGVPTESERQMERRVAYDYARLRDIYGEELGYVPKAHVLMHANTGRFGNNPRVSAVNEREIRDSFPMNFNREGFVLNKRTSSLYDLTRMQPQPYWPINHLLMRINYDTDGALSFVEGREEGRRAWELKEGALEAREETLILTTLPEGKALARLADVENLRDLRLEAELEGNAFGSQQIFLRSSADLSDAVCVTLVNDQLVVTEIVGGAKRELYREKLPVILGEKILSVEEVRKEAKIAENEAFARYAPSPAAANEYMGRANAVREAYAAAVEDGAAPYEGSESFHRRGKCRLVIHLSGDRLSVDVDGHTGPEDLAVSRTERGAVFLGASWQGEAWSQRNLADDVYDGVFKKVRVLTETGHESKEERVLYTSEYKGWEKAKHRAGEIWDAVLRWFLEYV
;
A
#
# COMPACT_ATOMS: atom_id res chain seq x y z
N MET A 1 -8.35 31.38 -12.80
CA MET A 1 -9.45 31.22 -11.81
C MET A 1 -10.14 29.83 -11.82
N LYS A 2 -9.73 28.82 -12.61
CA LYS A 2 -10.38 27.49 -12.64
C LYS A 2 -9.58 26.33 -11.97
N LYS A 3 -8.28 26.51 -11.70
CA LYS A 3 -7.31 25.40 -11.53
C LYS A 3 -7.44 24.56 -10.23
N LYS A 4 -7.76 25.15 -9.07
CA LYS A 4 -8.01 24.38 -7.82
C LYS A 4 -9.48 24.02 -7.60
N ARG A 5 -10.40 24.55 -8.42
CA ARG A 5 -11.84 24.23 -8.36
C ARG A 5 -12.09 22.74 -8.68
N VAL A 6 -11.26 22.19 -9.56
CA VAL A 6 -11.14 20.77 -9.90
C VAL A 6 -10.91 19.96 -8.65
N PHE A 7 -9.79 20.18 -7.96
CA PHE A 7 -9.41 19.38 -6.78
C PHE A 7 -10.33 19.59 -5.58
N VAL A 8 -10.93 20.77 -5.43
CA VAL A 8 -12.01 21.00 -4.45
C VAL A 8 -13.25 20.17 -4.82
N ARG A 9 -13.65 20.16 -6.10
CA ARG A 9 -14.77 19.34 -6.61
C ARG A 9 -14.47 17.85 -6.51
N LEU A 10 -13.25 17.42 -6.83
CA LEU A 10 -12.81 16.03 -6.70
C LEU A 10 -12.86 15.59 -5.23
N LYS A 11 -12.39 16.43 -4.29
CA LYS A 11 -12.51 16.18 -2.84
C LYS A 11 -13.98 16.09 -2.40
N GLN A 12 -14.83 17.00 -2.85
CA GLN A 12 -16.28 16.95 -2.56
C GLN A 12 -16.94 15.69 -3.14
N GLY A 13 -16.59 15.31 -4.38
CA GLY A 13 -17.10 14.11 -5.03
C GLY A 13 -16.62 12.81 -4.37
N LEU A 14 -15.38 12.79 -3.84
CA LEU A 14 -14.87 11.67 -3.06
C LEU A 14 -15.67 11.48 -1.75
N SER A 15 -15.90 12.56 -1.03
CA SER A 15 -16.72 12.56 0.20
C SER A 15 -18.15 12.07 -0.07
N GLN A 16 -18.81 12.56 -1.12
CA GLN A 16 -20.16 12.08 -1.50
C GLN A 16 -20.19 10.61 -1.94
N ALA A 17 -19.11 10.11 -2.55
CA ALA A 17 -19.03 8.70 -2.93
C ALA A 17 -18.88 7.78 -1.72
N GLN A 18 -18.12 8.21 -0.71
CA GLN A 18 -17.99 7.49 0.57
C GLN A 18 -19.34 7.44 1.30
N GLU A 19 -20.06 8.57 1.39
CA GLU A 19 -21.40 8.61 1.99
C GLU A 19 -22.40 7.65 1.32
N ARG A 20 -22.37 7.56 -0.02
CA ARG A 20 -23.24 6.64 -0.77
C ARG A 20 -22.90 5.16 -0.55
N GLN A 21 -21.62 4.82 -0.36
CA GLN A 21 -21.23 3.45 -0.03
C GLN A 21 -21.74 3.03 1.35
N VAL A 22 -21.67 3.94 2.33
CA VAL A 22 -22.18 3.70 3.68
C VAL A 22 -23.71 3.53 3.66
N GLN A 23 -24.43 4.37 2.91
CA GLN A 23 -25.88 4.25 2.76
C GLN A 23 -26.28 2.92 2.09
N LYS A 24 -25.58 2.52 1.03
CA LYS A 24 -25.88 1.26 0.33
C LYS A 24 -25.60 0.02 1.18
N ALA A 25 -24.54 0.04 1.97
CA ALA A 25 -24.24 -1.03 2.93
C ALA A 25 -25.30 -1.14 4.05
N ALA A 26 -25.94 -0.03 4.44
CA ALA A 26 -27.02 -0.01 5.41
C ALA A 26 -28.36 -0.52 4.82
N GLU A 27 -28.62 -0.26 3.53
CA GLU A 27 -29.82 -0.73 2.83
C GLU A 27 -29.79 -2.24 2.56
N ASP A 28 -28.63 -2.79 2.19
CA ASP A 28 -28.45 -4.22 1.94
C ASP A 28 -28.63 -5.08 3.21
N PHE A 29 -28.47 -4.49 4.41
CA PHE A 29 -28.67 -5.17 5.70
C PHE A 29 -30.16 -5.30 6.10
N ALA A 30 -31.06 -4.52 5.47
CA ALA A 30 -32.43 -4.36 5.94
C ALA A 30 -33.48 -5.21 5.20
N THR A 31 -33.11 -5.97 4.15
CA THR A 31 -34.09 -6.67 3.32
C THR A 31 -33.69 -8.12 2.98
N SER A 32 -34.23 -9.10 3.71
CA SER A 32 -34.26 -10.50 3.26
C SER A 32 -35.46 -11.26 3.86
N PRO A 33 -36.38 -11.80 3.04
CA PRO A 33 -37.35 -12.79 3.50
C PRO A 33 -37.18 -14.18 2.84
N ASP A 34 -37.41 -15.21 3.66
CA ASP A 34 -37.44 -16.66 3.37
C ASP A 34 -38.47 -17.09 2.32
N VAL A 35 -38.13 -18.03 1.41
CA VAL A 35 -39.03 -19.12 0.92
C VAL A 35 -38.21 -20.31 0.37
N GLN A 36 -38.59 -21.53 0.80
CA GLN A 36 -38.06 -22.86 0.43
C GLN A 36 -38.49 -23.37 -0.97
N GLY A 37 -37.63 -24.17 -1.63
CA GLY A 37 -37.99 -25.01 -2.78
C GLY A 37 -36.87 -25.98 -3.19
N THR A 38 -37.19 -27.28 -3.31
CA THR A 38 -36.28 -28.44 -3.37
C THR A 38 -36.02 -29.01 -4.79
N LEU A 39 -34.76 -29.44 -5.03
CA LEU A 39 -34.25 -30.58 -5.87
C LEU A 39 -34.34 -30.53 -7.43
N PRO A 40 -33.54 -31.30 -8.22
CA PRO A 40 -32.60 -32.39 -7.86
C PRO A 40 -31.16 -32.36 -8.46
N ASN A 41 -30.26 -32.88 -7.63
CA ASN A 41 -29.10 -33.79 -7.81
C ASN A 41 -28.74 -34.38 -9.21
N THR A 42 -27.45 -34.36 -9.55
CA THR A 42 -26.76 -35.49 -10.25
C THR A 42 -25.31 -35.64 -9.76
N GLN A 43 -25.07 -36.71 -9.03
CA GLN A 43 -23.77 -37.36 -8.83
C GLN A 43 -23.40 -38.19 -10.07
N SER A 44 -22.12 -38.24 -10.44
CA SER A 44 -21.48 -39.51 -10.84
C SER A 44 -19.96 -39.39 -10.65
N GLY A 45 -19.37 -40.34 -9.93
CA GLY A 45 -17.93 -40.40 -9.68
C GLY A 45 -17.18 -41.41 -10.55
N MET A 46 -15.88 -41.11 -10.71
CA MET A 46 -14.70 -42.00 -10.83
C MET A 46 -14.53 -42.83 -12.14
N PRO A 47 -13.29 -43.25 -12.53
CA PRO A 47 -12.07 -43.36 -11.71
C PRO A 47 -10.73 -42.84 -12.31
N ASN A 48 -9.79 -42.80 -11.38
CA ASN A 48 -8.34 -42.58 -11.38
C ASN A 48 -7.52 -43.36 -12.44
N VAL A 49 -6.51 -42.70 -13.04
CA VAL A 49 -5.34 -43.36 -13.67
C VAL A 49 -4.09 -42.52 -13.38
N GLN A 50 -3.24 -43.03 -12.48
CA GLN A 50 -1.87 -42.56 -12.23
C GLN A 50 -0.88 -43.24 -13.18
N GLY A 51 0.17 -42.50 -13.57
CA GLY A 51 1.45 -43.07 -14.01
C GLY A 51 1.91 -42.62 -15.40
N VAL A 52 2.57 -41.46 -15.48
CA VAL A 52 3.41 -41.12 -16.65
C VAL A 52 4.76 -40.62 -16.14
N SER A 53 5.83 -41.33 -16.50
CA SER A 53 7.21 -40.94 -16.23
C SER A 53 7.61 -39.75 -17.11
N PHE A 54 8.20 -38.70 -16.52
CA PHE A 54 8.69 -37.55 -17.26
C PHE A 54 10.09 -37.85 -17.85
N LEU A 55 10.24 -37.63 -19.16
CA LEU A 55 11.51 -37.65 -19.86
C LEU A 55 12.00 -36.20 -20.02
N MET A 56 13.19 -35.91 -19.54
CA MET A 56 13.86 -34.62 -19.72
C MET A 56 14.76 -34.67 -20.96
N CYS A 57 14.63 -33.71 -21.87
CA CYS A 57 15.55 -33.53 -22.99
C CYS A 57 16.77 -32.74 -22.53
N VAL A 58 17.96 -33.31 -22.65
CA VAL A 58 19.25 -32.66 -22.40
C VAL A 58 20.12 -32.77 -23.65
N THR A 59 20.88 -31.72 -23.96
CA THR A 59 21.81 -31.73 -25.09
C THR A 59 23.17 -32.28 -24.67
N ASP A 60 23.75 -33.16 -25.48
CA ASP A 60 25.14 -33.60 -25.28
C ASP A 60 26.15 -32.49 -25.63
N ALA A 61 27.44 -32.75 -25.36
CA ALA A 61 28.52 -31.81 -25.62
C ALA A 61 28.70 -31.45 -27.12
N GLN A 62 27.96 -32.11 -28.02
CA GLN A 62 27.94 -31.86 -29.46
C GLN A 62 26.59 -31.27 -29.93
N GLY A 63 25.71 -30.88 -29.00
CA GLY A 63 24.44 -30.20 -29.27
C GLY A 63 23.31 -31.11 -29.73
N ARG A 64 23.39 -32.43 -29.51
CA ARG A 64 22.34 -33.39 -29.90
C ARG A 64 21.40 -33.69 -28.73
N PRO A 65 20.07 -33.76 -28.95
CA PRO A 65 19.12 -34.04 -27.88
C PRO A 65 19.17 -35.51 -27.42
N GLN A 66 19.22 -35.71 -26.10
CA GLN A 66 19.18 -36.98 -25.37
C GLN A 66 18.02 -36.92 -24.35
N TRP A 67 17.24 -38.00 -24.24
CA TRP A 67 16.09 -38.06 -23.32
C TRP A 67 16.42 -38.92 -22.10
N VAL A 68 16.33 -38.34 -20.90
CA VAL A 68 16.69 -39.03 -19.65
C VAL A 68 15.46 -39.11 -18.73
N PRO A 69 15.13 -40.30 -18.19
CA PRO A 69 14.01 -40.45 -17.25
C PRO A 69 14.39 -39.92 -15.86
N VAL A 70 13.51 -39.13 -15.25
CA VAL A 70 13.69 -38.61 -13.88
C VAL A 70 12.71 -39.32 -12.94
N VAL A 71 13.22 -39.97 -11.90
CA VAL A 71 12.42 -40.59 -10.83
C VAL A 71 12.60 -39.78 -9.54
N PRO A 72 11.53 -39.24 -8.94
CA PRO A 72 11.62 -38.60 -7.63
C PRO A 72 11.85 -39.65 -6.53
N PHE A 73 12.77 -39.34 -5.60
CA PHE A 73 13.09 -40.19 -4.45
C PHE A 73 11.88 -40.36 -3.51
N ALA A 74 11.71 -41.60 -3.04
CA ALA A 74 10.56 -42.10 -2.27
C ALA A 74 10.66 -41.81 -0.75
N ALA A 75 9.49 -41.72 -0.10
CA ALA A 75 9.35 -41.90 1.35
C ALA A 75 8.66 -43.24 1.65
N SER A 76 9.15 -43.99 2.65
CA SER A 76 8.60 -45.26 3.16
C SER A 76 7.90 -45.05 4.54
N PRO A 77 7.29 -46.06 5.20
CA PRO A 77 5.85 -46.25 5.27
C PRO A 77 5.23 -46.03 6.67
N GLN A 78 3.89 -45.92 6.68
CA GLN A 78 3.01 -45.69 7.84
C GLN A 78 3.13 -46.75 8.96
N VAL A 79 2.93 -46.29 10.20
CA VAL A 79 2.58 -47.11 11.38
C VAL A 79 1.19 -46.68 11.87
N GLN A 80 0.27 -47.64 12.00
CA GLN A 80 -1.08 -47.46 12.56
C GLN A 80 -1.05 -47.29 14.08
N PRO A 81 -1.91 -46.44 14.68
CA PRO A 81 -2.14 -46.41 16.12
C PRO A 81 -3.23 -47.41 16.58
N PRO A 82 -3.19 -47.88 17.85
CA PRO A 82 -4.18 -48.79 18.40
C PRO A 82 -5.43 -48.08 18.95
N ILE A 83 -6.46 -48.90 19.17
CA ILE A 83 -7.87 -48.59 19.42
C ILE A 83 -8.20 -48.39 20.93
N GLN A 84 -9.23 -47.54 21.19
CA GLN A 84 -10.18 -47.46 22.33
C GLN A 84 -9.78 -46.73 23.64
N PRO A 85 -10.75 -46.29 24.49
CA PRO A 85 -12.22 -46.21 24.35
C PRO A 85 -12.86 -44.86 24.80
N ALA A 86 -14.14 -44.70 24.49
CA ALA A 86 -15.01 -43.60 24.92
C ALA A 86 -15.35 -43.61 26.43
N PRO A 87 -15.67 -42.46 27.04
CA PRO A 87 -16.42 -42.38 28.30
C PRO A 87 -17.90 -41.94 28.11
N PRO A 88 -18.75 -42.17 29.13
CA PRO A 88 -20.21 -42.34 28.99
C PRO A 88 -21.06 -41.07 29.19
N GLN A 89 -22.30 -41.14 28.67
CA GLN A 89 -23.42 -40.25 28.98
C GLN A 89 -24.03 -40.53 30.37
N ALA A 90 -24.37 -39.47 31.11
CA ALA A 90 -25.52 -39.38 32.05
C ALA A 90 -25.67 -37.89 32.46
N GLN A 91 -26.71 -37.17 32.01
CA GLN A 91 -28.04 -36.96 32.63
C GLN A 91 -28.16 -35.68 33.50
N GLU A 92 -28.88 -34.69 32.94
CA GLU A 92 -30.03 -33.90 33.49
C GLU A 92 -30.31 -34.00 35.01
N GLN A 93 -30.64 -32.96 35.81
CA GLN A 93 -31.50 -31.75 35.74
C GLN A 93 -31.47 -31.11 37.20
N PRO A 94 -32.23 -30.06 37.61
CA PRO A 94 -32.36 -28.64 37.21
C PRO A 94 -32.29 -27.68 38.46
N PRO A 95 -33.02 -26.52 38.60
CA PRO A 95 -32.39 -25.20 38.77
C PRO A 95 -32.72 -24.42 40.09
N ALA A 96 -31.96 -23.36 40.38
CA ALA A 96 -32.31 -22.27 41.32
C ALA A 96 -31.51 -21.00 40.93
N VAL A 97 -32.12 -19.90 40.45
CA VAL A 97 -32.76 -18.75 41.13
C VAL A 97 -31.78 -17.65 41.64
N GLN A 98 -32.14 -16.38 41.29
CA GLN A 98 -31.64 -15.05 41.73
C GLN A 98 -30.36 -14.52 41.04
N SER A 99 -30.22 -13.24 40.66
CA SER A 99 -31.02 -12.01 40.83
C SER A 99 -30.43 -10.89 39.92
N ALA A 100 -31.27 -9.97 39.44
CA ALA A 100 -30.91 -8.83 38.58
C ALA A 100 -30.32 -7.63 39.35
N PRO A 101 -29.62 -6.72 38.64
CA PRO A 101 -29.62 -5.30 39.02
C PRO A 101 -30.05 -4.32 37.89
N LYS A 102 -30.45 -3.15 38.37
CA LYS A 102 -31.20 -2.05 37.72
C LYS A 102 -30.37 -1.16 36.80
N ALA A 103 -31.07 -0.57 35.82
CA ALA A 103 -30.65 0.58 35.01
C ALA A 103 -31.00 1.94 35.68
N PRO A 104 -30.28 3.04 35.37
CA PRO A 104 -30.70 4.41 35.68
C PRO A 104 -31.31 5.15 34.46
N GLN A 105 -32.33 5.96 34.76
CA GLN A 105 -33.05 6.89 33.86
C GLN A 105 -32.43 8.31 33.85
N PRO A 106 -32.73 9.14 32.83
CA PRO A 106 -32.31 10.55 32.72
C PRO A 106 -33.27 11.54 33.43
N PRO A 107 -32.87 12.82 33.66
CA PRO A 107 -33.64 13.77 34.46
C PRO A 107 -34.68 14.59 33.68
N VAL A 108 -35.70 15.02 34.43
CA VAL A 108 -36.91 15.77 34.04
C VAL A 108 -36.78 17.26 34.41
N SER A 109 -37.38 18.14 33.61
CA SER A 109 -37.62 19.57 33.90
C SER A 109 -39.08 19.83 34.31
N PRO A 110 -39.37 20.79 35.22
CA PRO A 110 -40.68 21.46 35.34
C PRO A 110 -40.51 23.01 35.21
N GLN A 111 -41.48 23.87 34.87
CA GLN A 111 -42.95 23.82 34.75
C GLN A 111 -43.41 25.16 34.09
N GLN A 112 -44.56 25.15 33.41
CA GLN A 112 -45.37 26.32 33.02
C GLN A 112 -46.39 26.68 34.10
N LEU A 113 -46.82 27.96 34.18
CA LEU A 113 -48.25 28.35 34.11
C LEU A 113 -48.45 29.88 34.00
N GLN A 114 -49.50 30.24 33.26
CA GLN A 114 -49.90 31.57 32.75
C GLN A 114 -50.78 32.38 33.70
N ALA A 115 -50.79 33.71 33.53
CA ALA A 115 -51.98 34.59 33.61
C ALA A 115 -51.67 35.89 32.83
N GLN A 116 -52.31 36.14 31.68
CA GLN A 116 -53.49 36.98 31.43
C GLN A 116 -53.18 38.36 30.79
N GLN A 117 -53.61 38.43 29.52
CA GLN A 117 -54.04 39.53 28.64
C GLN A 117 -54.56 40.83 29.29
N PRO A 118 -54.56 41.97 28.56
CA PRO A 118 -55.62 42.25 27.59
C PRO A 118 -55.20 42.88 26.26
N ALA A 119 -56.05 42.66 25.26
CA ALA A 119 -56.07 43.31 23.96
C ALA A 119 -57.11 44.46 23.94
N GLN A 120 -56.84 45.51 23.15
CA GLN A 120 -57.85 46.37 22.50
C GLN A 120 -57.11 47.18 21.41
N GLN A 121 -57.31 46.84 20.13
CA GLN A 121 -58.24 47.48 19.16
C GLN A 121 -57.75 48.84 18.60
N GLN A 122 -57.52 48.85 17.28
CA GLN A 122 -57.54 50.02 16.36
C GLN A 122 -58.95 50.11 15.71
N PRO A 123 -59.29 51.12 14.86
CA PRO A 123 -58.86 52.53 14.66
C PRO A 123 -60.15 53.45 14.64
N PRO A 124 -60.36 54.59 13.90
CA PRO A 124 -59.54 55.40 12.97
C PRO A 124 -59.73 56.96 13.03
N ALA A 125 -59.15 57.65 12.02
CA ALA A 125 -59.47 59.01 11.47
C ALA A 125 -58.90 60.22 12.27
N THR A 126 -58.40 61.34 11.71
CA THR A 126 -58.49 62.00 10.40
C THR A 126 -57.48 63.18 10.38
N GLN A 127 -57.02 63.59 9.18
CA GLN A 127 -56.69 64.96 8.71
C GLN A 127 -55.74 65.88 9.55
N GLN A 128 -54.52 66.16 9.05
CA GLN A 128 -54.13 67.30 8.19
C GLN A 128 -53.76 68.61 8.97
N PRO A 129 -52.95 69.53 8.38
CA PRO A 129 -51.71 70.02 8.98
C PRO A 129 -51.77 71.50 9.38
N LYS A 130 -50.76 72.03 10.10
CA LYS A 130 -50.43 73.47 10.07
C LYS A 130 -49.00 73.81 10.54
N VAL A 131 -48.23 74.12 9.51
CA VAL A 131 -47.16 75.12 9.32
C VAL A 131 -46.99 76.24 10.37
N GLN A 132 -45.73 76.75 10.43
CA GLN A 132 -45.22 78.09 10.80
C GLN A 132 -44.63 78.25 12.23
N ASN A 133 -43.30 78.40 12.36
CA ASN A 133 -42.52 79.68 12.37
C ASN A 133 -42.84 80.52 13.63
N LYS A 134 -41.92 81.04 14.46
CA LYS A 134 -40.55 81.56 14.34
C LYS A 134 -40.05 81.80 15.79
N ARG A 135 -38.85 81.33 16.20
CA ARG A 135 -37.60 82.09 16.56
C ARG A 135 -37.68 83.06 17.77
N PRO A 136 -36.55 83.41 18.46
CA PRO A 136 -35.16 82.97 18.29
C PRO A 136 -34.32 82.72 19.59
N LYS A 137 -33.27 81.91 19.41
CA LYS A 137 -31.88 82.06 19.92
C LYS A 137 -31.65 82.31 21.43
N ALA A 138 -31.21 81.24 22.09
CA ALA A 138 -29.89 81.21 22.72
C ALA A 138 -29.24 79.85 22.42
N GLN A 139 -28.13 79.86 21.68
CA GLN A 139 -27.24 78.70 21.58
C GLN A 139 -26.50 78.54 22.92
N PRO A 140 -26.14 77.30 23.27
CA PRO A 140 -24.73 77.02 23.49
C PRO A 140 -24.23 76.09 22.40
N ALA A 141 -23.12 76.51 21.80
CA ALA A 141 -22.30 75.69 20.93
C ALA A 141 -21.85 74.41 21.66
N LEU A 142 -21.77 73.29 20.94
CA LEU A 142 -20.73 72.26 21.07
C LEU A 142 -20.92 71.17 20.00
N ALA A 143 -21.05 71.57 18.73
CA ALA A 143 -20.53 70.73 17.65
C ALA A 143 -19.02 70.99 17.61
N ASP A 144 -18.26 70.32 18.49
CA ASP A 144 -16.81 70.44 18.48
C ASP A 144 -16.29 69.91 17.13
N ALA A 145 -15.87 70.84 16.27
CA ALA A 145 -15.34 70.54 14.95
C ALA A 145 -14.03 69.75 15.05
N ALA A 146 -13.30 69.84 16.16
CA ALA A 146 -12.11 69.03 16.43
C ALA A 146 -12.50 67.60 16.81
N PHE A 147 -13.50 67.40 17.68
CA PHE A 147 -14.07 66.09 17.99
C PHE A 147 -14.60 65.38 16.74
N THR A 148 -15.36 66.09 15.90
CA THR A 148 -15.93 65.54 14.66
C THR A 148 -14.84 65.16 13.66
N ARG A 149 -13.78 65.98 13.52
CA ARG A 149 -12.59 65.64 12.70
C ARG A 149 -11.83 64.43 13.24
N ARG A 150 -11.63 64.32 14.56
CA ARG A 150 -10.96 63.16 15.19
C ARG A 150 -11.80 61.88 15.04
N LYS A 151 -13.12 61.96 15.21
CA LYS A 151 -14.07 60.86 15.01
C LYS A 151 -14.10 60.40 13.54
N ASN A 152 -14.15 61.33 12.59
CA ASN A 152 -14.10 61.02 11.17
C ASN A 152 -12.75 60.44 10.75
N ARG A 153 -11.63 60.91 11.31
CA ARG A 153 -10.31 60.31 11.09
C ARG A 153 -10.25 58.89 11.62
N ARG A 154 -10.72 58.64 12.85
CA ARG A 154 -10.82 57.28 13.41
C ARG A 154 -11.73 56.38 12.59
N LYS A 155 -12.86 56.88 12.08
CA LYS A 155 -13.77 56.14 11.19
C LYS A 155 -13.09 55.79 9.87
N LYS A 156 -12.38 56.73 9.24
CA LYS A 156 -11.60 56.48 8.01
C LYS A 156 -10.50 55.45 8.22
N VAL A 157 -9.74 55.56 9.31
CA VAL A 157 -8.69 54.59 9.67
C VAL A 157 -9.30 53.21 9.93
N ARG A 158 -10.40 53.13 10.69
CA ARG A 158 -11.09 51.86 10.96
C ARG A 158 -11.60 51.22 9.67
N THR A 159 -12.26 52.00 8.80
CA THR A 159 -12.74 51.51 7.50
C THR A 159 -11.58 51.07 6.60
N ALA A 160 -10.46 51.79 6.59
CA ALA A 160 -9.26 51.35 5.86
C ALA A 160 -8.71 50.03 6.42
N MET A 161 -8.65 49.86 7.75
CA MET A 161 -8.26 48.59 8.37
C MET A 161 -9.25 47.46 8.07
N GLU A 162 -10.56 47.72 8.09
CA GLU A 162 -11.60 46.74 7.69
C GLU A 162 -11.38 46.28 6.23
N PHE A 163 -11.11 47.20 5.30
CA PHE A 163 -10.77 46.86 3.91
C PHE A 163 -9.48 46.05 3.80
N VAL A 164 -8.44 46.39 4.56
CA VAL A 164 -7.19 45.63 4.58
C VAL A 164 -7.43 44.22 5.12
N CYS A 165 -8.21 44.05 6.19
CA CYS A 165 -8.56 42.74 6.72
C CYS A 165 -9.36 41.90 5.72
N ILE A 166 -10.33 42.50 5.04
CA ILE A 166 -11.10 41.82 3.98
C ILE A 166 -10.19 41.45 2.80
N ALA A 167 -9.32 42.35 2.36
CA ALA A 167 -8.38 42.07 1.28
C ALA A 167 -7.39 40.96 1.66
N ALA A 168 -6.89 40.96 2.90
CA ALA A 168 -6.03 39.90 3.42
C ALA A 168 -6.79 38.56 3.49
N ALA A 169 -8.03 38.56 3.97
CA ALA A 169 -8.87 37.35 3.99
C ALA A 169 -9.16 36.84 2.58
N LEU A 170 -9.47 37.72 1.62
CA LEU A 170 -9.67 37.36 0.21
C LEU A 170 -8.38 36.84 -0.43
N PHE A 171 -7.23 37.42 -0.10
CA PHE A 171 -5.92 36.95 -0.56
C PHE A 171 -5.61 35.55 -0.01
N VAL A 172 -5.85 35.32 1.29
CA VAL A 172 -5.69 33.99 1.91
C VAL A 172 -6.65 32.97 1.28
N LEU A 173 -7.92 33.34 1.05
CA LEU A 173 -8.87 32.50 0.32
C LEU A 173 -8.39 32.24 -1.11
N MET A 174 -7.81 33.24 -1.77
CA MET A 174 -7.29 33.09 -3.12
C MET A 174 -6.12 32.11 -3.17
N GLU A 175 -5.15 32.21 -2.26
CA GLU A 175 -4.03 31.27 -2.14
C GLU A 175 -4.49 29.85 -1.75
N LEU A 176 -5.48 29.74 -0.85
CA LEU A 176 -6.07 28.46 -0.46
C LEU A 176 -6.74 27.75 -1.64
N PHE A 177 -7.55 28.49 -2.41
CA PHE A 177 -8.45 27.93 -3.44
C PHE A 177 -8.00 28.14 -4.89
N PHE A 178 -6.88 28.82 -5.14
CA PHE A 178 -6.29 28.95 -6.47
C PHE A 178 -4.78 28.69 -6.44
N THR A 179 -4.28 28.04 -7.48
CA THR A 179 -2.86 27.90 -7.78
C THR A 179 -2.68 28.44 -9.19
N LEU A 180 -1.75 29.39 -9.33
CA LEU A 180 -1.38 29.98 -10.61
C LEU A 180 -0.15 29.29 -11.22
N LYS A 181 0.44 28.33 -10.50
CA LYS A 181 1.61 27.59 -10.96
C LYS A 181 1.30 26.89 -12.29
N THR A 182 2.29 26.90 -13.15
CA THR A 182 2.33 26.15 -14.41
C THR A 182 3.65 25.43 -14.46
N TYR A 183 3.65 24.27 -15.09
CA TYR A 183 4.87 23.51 -15.30
C TYR A 183 5.86 24.35 -16.11
N ASP A 184 7.07 24.49 -15.58
CA ASP A 184 8.19 25.11 -16.26
C ASP A 184 9.04 24.04 -16.96
N PRO A 185 9.06 23.98 -18.30
CA PRO A 185 9.79 22.97 -19.07
C PRO A 185 11.29 23.29 -19.20
N ALA A 186 11.79 24.44 -18.73
CA ALA A 186 13.15 24.90 -19.02
C ALA A 186 14.23 23.87 -18.65
N ALA A 187 14.10 23.24 -17.48
CA ALA A 187 15.04 22.23 -17.01
C ALA A 187 14.95 20.92 -17.82
N ALA A 188 13.75 20.54 -18.27
CA ALA A 188 13.55 19.36 -19.12
C ALA A 188 14.04 19.58 -20.56
N ALA A 189 14.00 20.83 -21.03
CA ALA A 189 14.50 21.23 -22.35
C ALA A 189 16.04 21.36 -22.41
N ALA A 190 16.72 21.39 -21.26
CA ALA A 190 18.16 21.51 -21.20
C ALA A 190 18.84 20.20 -21.63
N ALA A 191 19.54 20.23 -22.77
CA ALA A 191 20.29 19.08 -23.24
C ALA A 191 21.42 18.72 -22.26
N GLY A 192 21.48 17.45 -21.83
CA GLY A 192 22.60 16.92 -21.06
C GLY A 192 23.89 16.88 -21.87
N ALA A 193 25.03 16.90 -21.16
CA ALA A 193 26.34 16.75 -21.80
C ALA A 193 26.51 15.32 -22.34
N GLN A 194 26.03 14.33 -21.59
CA GLN A 194 26.05 12.90 -21.94
C GLN A 194 24.64 12.34 -22.17
N ASP A 195 24.52 11.37 -23.08
CA ASP A 195 23.28 10.61 -23.26
C ASP A 195 23.21 9.49 -22.23
N LYS A 196 22.50 9.73 -21.13
CA LYS A 196 22.22 8.75 -20.09
C LYS A 196 20.84 8.08 -20.22
N GLY A 197 20.10 8.39 -21.27
CA GLY A 197 18.71 7.95 -21.41
C GLY A 197 17.78 8.60 -20.39
N PHE A 198 16.77 7.86 -19.96
CA PHE A 198 15.83 8.28 -18.91
C PHE A 198 15.41 7.09 -18.05
N ILE A 199 15.05 7.38 -16.81
CA ILE A 199 14.44 6.42 -15.90
C ILE A 199 12.92 6.54 -15.96
N ALA A 200 12.18 5.46 -15.77
CA ALA A 200 10.71 5.50 -15.67
C ALA A 200 10.21 4.91 -14.34
N LEU A 201 9.44 5.69 -13.61
CA LEU A 201 8.81 5.29 -12.34
C LEU A 201 7.29 5.26 -12.51
N SER A 202 6.67 4.15 -12.08
CA SER A 202 5.23 3.94 -12.11
C SER A 202 4.70 3.69 -10.70
N TYR A 203 3.87 4.60 -10.17
CA TYR A 203 3.16 4.36 -8.91
C TYR A 203 1.76 3.83 -9.21
N PHE A 204 1.30 2.78 -8.53
CA PHE A 204 -0.08 2.28 -8.71
C PHE A 204 -1.13 3.35 -8.45
N GLY A 205 -0.97 4.09 -7.37
CA GLY A 205 -1.83 5.19 -6.99
C GLY A 205 -1.41 5.75 -5.64
N VAL A 206 -2.05 6.84 -5.24
CA VAL A 206 -1.69 7.59 -4.04
C VAL A 206 -2.92 7.71 -3.16
N ASP A 207 -2.74 7.41 -1.89
CA ASP A 207 -3.73 7.66 -0.86
C ASP A 207 -3.21 8.68 0.16
N ARG A 208 -3.98 8.92 1.21
CA ARG A 208 -3.61 9.93 2.21
C ARG A 208 -2.44 9.48 3.10
N ASN A 209 -2.45 8.23 3.55
CA ASN A 209 -1.63 7.77 4.69
C ASN A 209 -0.63 6.66 4.33
N GLY A 210 -0.90 5.87 3.29
CA GLY A 210 -0.15 4.68 2.90
C GLY A 210 -0.59 3.41 3.62
N ASP A 211 -1.80 3.40 4.21
CA ASP A 211 -2.30 2.29 5.02
C ASP A 211 -2.76 1.08 4.18
N THR A 212 -2.80 1.23 2.84
CA THR A 212 -3.15 0.14 1.94
C THR A 212 -1.91 -0.61 1.47
N SER A 213 -2.03 -1.92 1.23
CA SER A 213 -0.93 -2.74 0.71
C SER A 213 -0.53 -2.42 -0.75
N THR A 214 -1.16 -1.43 -1.39
CA THR A 214 -0.99 -1.15 -2.84
C THR A 214 -0.82 0.32 -3.21
N LEU A 215 -1.27 1.28 -2.39
CA LEU A 215 -1.18 2.70 -2.70
C LEU A 215 -0.15 3.38 -1.78
N ILE A 216 0.70 4.21 -2.36
CA ILE A 216 1.69 4.96 -1.58
C ILE A 216 1.01 6.12 -0.86
N GLY A 217 1.39 6.37 0.39
CA GLY A 217 0.93 7.54 1.13
C GLY A 217 1.47 8.84 0.55
N LYS A 218 0.68 9.92 0.58
CA LYS A 218 1.07 11.25 0.09
C LYS A 218 2.46 11.68 0.58
N GLU A 219 2.76 11.49 1.86
CA GLU A 219 4.02 11.95 2.46
C GLU A 219 5.22 11.09 2.03
N GLU A 220 5.05 9.77 1.87
CA GLU A 220 6.10 8.90 1.32
C GLU A 220 6.37 9.24 -0.15
N LEU A 221 5.33 9.47 -0.95
CA LEU A 221 5.51 9.93 -2.33
C LEU A 221 6.25 11.28 -2.38
N ARG A 222 5.89 12.23 -1.52
CA ARG A 222 6.57 13.52 -1.44
C ARG A 222 8.04 13.34 -1.10
N ARG A 223 8.39 12.45 -0.15
CA ARG A 223 9.78 12.10 0.17
C ARG A 223 10.51 11.54 -1.04
N HIS A 224 9.93 10.55 -1.72
CA HIS A 224 10.52 9.96 -2.93
C HIS A 224 10.85 11.02 -3.98
N LEU A 225 9.86 11.82 -4.37
CA LEU A 225 10.01 12.77 -5.45
C LEU A 225 10.89 13.98 -5.07
N ALA A 226 10.82 14.42 -3.81
CA ALA A 226 11.67 15.52 -3.33
C ALA A 226 13.14 15.12 -3.30
N GLU A 227 13.46 13.88 -2.92
CA GLU A 227 14.84 13.42 -2.95
C GLU A 227 15.34 13.20 -4.39
N LEU A 228 14.52 12.64 -5.29
CA LEU A 228 14.91 12.60 -6.70
C LEU A 228 15.17 14.02 -7.25
N LYS A 229 14.35 15.00 -6.86
CA LYS A 229 14.57 16.41 -7.22
C LYS A 229 15.87 16.97 -6.64
N SER A 230 16.20 16.68 -5.37
CA SER A 230 17.44 17.13 -4.71
C SER A 230 18.67 16.54 -5.39
N GLN A 231 18.55 15.30 -5.87
CA GLN A 231 19.48 14.60 -6.73
C GLN A 231 19.40 15.13 -8.18
N GLY A 232 18.75 16.24 -8.48
CA GLY A 232 18.77 16.85 -9.81
C GLY A 232 17.96 16.12 -10.89
N TYR A 233 17.09 15.16 -10.54
CA TYR A 233 16.14 14.62 -11.51
C TYR A 233 15.14 15.68 -11.95
N VAL A 234 14.87 15.67 -13.25
CA VAL A 234 13.83 16.49 -13.89
C VAL A 234 12.89 15.57 -14.64
N THR A 235 11.60 15.87 -14.57
CA THR A 235 10.61 15.09 -15.29
C THR A 235 10.55 15.48 -16.75
N ILE A 236 10.46 14.50 -17.63
CA ILE A 236 10.30 14.67 -19.09
C ILE A 236 8.88 14.34 -19.52
N SER A 237 8.42 14.94 -20.61
CA SER A 237 7.10 14.69 -21.19
C SER A 237 7.07 13.45 -22.10
N GLN A 238 5.86 13.00 -22.44
CA GLN A 238 5.66 11.98 -23.47
C GLN A 238 6.27 12.39 -24.81
N GLN A 239 6.21 13.68 -25.16
CA GLN A 239 6.81 14.17 -26.39
C GLN A 239 8.34 14.15 -26.33
N ASP A 240 8.95 14.49 -25.19
CA ASP A 240 10.41 14.42 -25.02
C ASP A 240 10.93 12.98 -25.22
N VAL A 241 10.19 11.97 -24.75
CA VAL A 241 10.50 10.57 -25.02
C VAL A 241 10.45 10.28 -26.52
N LEU A 242 9.40 10.71 -27.23
CA LEU A 242 9.28 10.48 -28.67
C LEU A 242 10.38 11.19 -29.46
N ASP A 243 10.68 12.45 -29.15
CA ASP A 243 11.74 13.24 -29.79
C ASP A 243 13.12 12.62 -29.50
N TYR A 244 13.33 12.10 -28.29
CA TYR A 244 14.54 11.37 -27.92
C TYR A 244 14.77 10.22 -28.90
N TYR A 245 13.78 9.34 -29.11
CA TYR A 245 13.97 8.19 -29.99
C TYR A 245 13.93 8.52 -31.49
N ARG A 246 13.05 9.44 -31.92
CA ARG A 246 12.77 9.69 -33.34
C ARG A 246 13.64 10.78 -33.96
N GLU A 247 13.96 11.81 -33.19
CA GLU A 247 14.63 13.02 -33.69
C GLU A 247 16.08 13.12 -33.20
N GLY A 248 16.51 12.21 -32.33
CA GLY A 248 17.86 12.27 -31.78
C GLY A 248 18.02 13.33 -30.68
N LYS A 249 16.91 13.89 -30.16
CA LYS A 249 16.95 14.91 -29.10
C LYS A 249 17.78 14.39 -27.92
N LYS A 250 18.62 15.25 -27.36
CA LYS A 250 19.32 14.95 -26.12
C LYS A 250 18.42 15.28 -24.94
N LEU A 251 18.36 14.36 -23.99
CA LEU A 251 17.65 14.59 -22.72
C LEU A 251 18.61 15.15 -21.67
N PRO A 252 18.11 15.80 -20.61
CA PRO A 252 18.87 16.04 -19.40
C PRO A 252 19.50 14.75 -18.85
N GLU A 253 20.63 14.86 -18.14
CA GLU A 253 21.34 13.66 -17.65
C GLU A 253 20.54 12.85 -16.64
N ARG A 254 19.71 13.52 -15.82
CA ARG A 254 18.83 12.89 -14.83
C ARG A 254 17.37 13.08 -15.25
N SER A 255 17.00 12.39 -16.32
CA SER A 255 15.64 12.44 -16.88
C SER A 255 14.73 11.39 -16.25
N LEU A 256 13.57 11.79 -15.78
CA LEU A 256 12.55 10.94 -15.16
C LEU A 256 11.22 11.01 -15.96
N PHE A 257 10.75 9.87 -16.45
CA PHE A 257 9.37 9.73 -16.90
C PHE A 257 8.52 9.19 -15.74
N LEU A 258 7.65 10.05 -15.19
CA LEU A 258 6.84 9.73 -14.02
C LEU A 258 5.41 9.37 -14.43
N MET A 259 4.89 8.23 -13.98
CA MET A 259 3.53 7.81 -14.25
C MET A 259 2.79 7.31 -13.00
N PHE A 260 1.47 7.44 -13.05
CA PHE A 260 0.53 6.92 -12.04
C PHE A 260 -0.52 6.06 -12.73
N GLU A 261 -0.76 4.85 -12.24
CA GLU A 261 -1.65 3.88 -12.89
C GLU A 261 -3.12 3.99 -12.48
N ASP A 262 -3.98 3.22 -13.17
CA ASP A 262 -5.41 3.02 -12.92
C ASP A 262 -6.35 4.23 -13.12
N GLY A 263 -5.85 5.47 -13.13
CA GLY A 263 -6.68 6.65 -13.40
C GLY A 263 -7.52 7.07 -12.20
N ARG A 264 -7.03 6.78 -10.99
CA ARG A 264 -7.80 6.98 -9.76
C ARG A 264 -7.93 8.45 -9.38
N ARG A 265 -9.08 8.80 -8.81
CA ARG A 265 -9.37 10.18 -8.38
C ARG A 265 -8.54 10.61 -7.17
N ASP A 266 -8.35 9.73 -6.20
CA ASP A 266 -7.52 10.00 -5.01
C ASP A 266 -6.09 10.37 -5.38
N THR A 267 -5.54 9.69 -6.37
CA THR A 267 -4.19 9.91 -6.88
C THR A 267 -4.01 11.34 -7.38
N ALA A 268 -4.95 11.82 -8.22
CA ALA A 268 -4.94 13.20 -8.66
C ALA A 268 -5.03 14.19 -7.49
N ILE A 269 -5.89 13.91 -6.50
CA ILE A 269 -6.08 14.78 -5.32
C ILE A 269 -4.80 14.91 -4.50
N PHE A 270 -4.10 13.81 -4.25
CA PHE A 270 -2.96 13.79 -3.33
C PHE A 270 -1.63 14.10 -4.02
N ALA A 271 -1.47 13.76 -5.30
CA ALA A 271 -0.24 14.01 -6.05
C ALA A 271 -0.12 15.42 -6.63
N GLN A 272 -1.24 16.11 -6.93
CA GLN A 272 -1.23 17.43 -7.60
C GLN A 272 -0.30 18.45 -6.92
N GLU A 273 -0.46 18.61 -5.61
CA GLU A 273 0.31 19.57 -4.82
C GLU A 273 1.82 19.27 -4.88
N ILE A 274 2.18 17.99 -4.89
CA ILE A 274 3.57 17.54 -4.99
C ILE A 274 4.14 17.87 -6.38
N MET A 275 3.38 17.64 -7.45
CA MET A 275 3.77 17.99 -8.81
C MET A 275 4.03 19.51 -8.94
N GLU A 276 3.13 20.31 -8.38
CA GLU A 276 3.23 21.78 -8.38
C GLU A 276 4.41 22.31 -7.57
N ASP A 277 4.72 21.70 -6.43
CA ASP A 277 5.81 22.14 -5.55
C ASP A 277 7.18 21.77 -6.10
N LEU A 278 7.32 20.58 -6.69
CA LEU A 278 8.59 20.08 -7.21
C LEU A 278 8.85 20.46 -8.68
N ASN A 279 7.85 21.10 -9.31
CA ASN A 279 7.79 21.35 -10.75
C ASN A 279 8.01 20.06 -11.56
N PHE A 280 7.24 19.03 -11.21
CA PHE A 280 7.26 17.72 -11.86
C PHE A 280 6.03 17.53 -12.75
N LYS A 281 6.27 16.98 -13.93
CA LYS A 281 5.26 16.58 -14.90
C LYS A 281 5.07 15.07 -14.82
N ALA A 282 3.82 14.62 -14.82
CA ALA A 282 3.48 13.21 -14.69
C ALA A 282 2.46 12.77 -15.75
N THR A 283 2.41 11.46 -16.01
CA THR A 283 1.38 10.85 -16.84
C THR A 283 0.37 10.10 -15.98
N MET A 284 -0.93 10.38 -16.16
CA MET A 284 -2.02 9.61 -15.56
C MET A 284 -2.46 8.51 -16.53
N MET A 285 -2.20 7.25 -16.20
CA MET A 285 -2.60 6.10 -17.01
C MET A 285 -4.04 5.72 -16.65
N THR A 286 -4.92 5.55 -17.64
CA THR A 286 -6.36 5.36 -17.42
C THR A 286 -6.93 4.15 -18.16
N TYR A 287 -8.13 3.71 -17.75
CA TYR A 287 -8.97 2.75 -18.48
C TYR A 287 -10.26 3.43 -18.96
N PRO A 288 -10.52 3.57 -20.26
CA PRO A 288 -11.68 4.30 -20.77
C PRO A 288 -13.01 3.55 -20.51
N GLU A 289 -12.98 2.25 -20.19
CA GLU A 289 -14.16 1.52 -19.69
C GLU A 289 -14.78 2.18 -18.44
N LYS A 290 -13.96 2.82 -17.59
CA LYS A 290 -14.43 3.53 -16.40
C LYS A 290 -15.25 4.77 -16.74
N PHE A 291 -14.95 5.43 -17.87
CA PHE A 291 -15.71 6.60 -18.33
C PHE A 291 -17.12 6.18 -18.73
N ALA A 292 -17.23 5.11 -19.52
CA ALA A 292 -18.51 4.56 -19.97
C ALA A 292 -19.39 4.11 -18.78
N LYS A 293 -18.78 3.53 -17.74
CA LYS A 293 -19.47 3.12 -16.51
C LYS A 293 -19.75 4.25 -15.53
N LYS A 294 -19.21 5.45 -15.74
CA LYS A 294 -19.31 6.61 -14.84
C LYS A 294 -18.89 6.28 -13.41
N ASP A 295 -17.83 5.49 -13.26
CA ASP A 295 -17.33 5.06 -11.96
C ASP A 295 -16.72 6.26 -11.21
N THR A 296 -17.27 6.57 -10.04
CA THR A 296 -16.87 7.74 -9.25
C THR A 296 -15.54 7.54 -8.52
N LYS A 297 -14.95 6.34 -8.50
CA LYS A 297 -13.61 6.13 -7.94
C LYS A 297 -12.50 6.61 -8.89
N PHE A 298 -12.81 6.69 -10.18
CA PHE A 298 -11.87 7.06 -11.24
C PHE A 298 -12.15 8.46 -11.78
N LEU A 299 -11.16 9.03 -12.48
CA LEU A 299 -11.29 10.34 -13.11
C LEU A 299 -12.25 10.26 -14.30
N SER A 300 -13.16 11.24 -14.39
CA SER A 300 -14.01 11.41 -15.57
C SER A 300 -13.26 12.14 -16.69
N PRO A 301 -13.71 12.06 -17.96
CA PRO A 301 -13.08 12.81 -19.06
C PRO A 301 -12.91 14.30 -18.78
N ASN A 302 -13.91 14.93 -18.15
CA ASN A 302 -13.82 16.34 -17.73
C ASN A 302 -12.69 16.58 -16.72
N ASP A 303 -12.50 15.66 -15.76
CA ASP A 303 -11.41 15.77 -14.78
C ASP A 303 -10.05 15.65 -15.47
N LEU A 304 -9.93 14.77 -16.47
CA LEU A 304 -8.70 14.59 -17.25
C LEU A 304 -8.34 15.86 -18.04
N HIS A 305 -9.29 16.44 -18.78
CA HIS A 305 -9.08 17.73 -19.47
C HIS A 305 -8.67 18.84 -18.49
N GLU A 306 -9.28 18.87 -17.31
CA GLU A 306 -8.94 19.84 -16.27
C GLU A 306 -7.51 19.64 -15.72
N MET A 307 -7.07 18.39 -15.58
CA MET A 307 -5.69 18.05 -15.19
C MET A 307 -4.67 18.46 -16.27
N GLU A 308 -4.95 18.23 -17.56
CA GLU A 308 -4.07 18.69 -18.65
C GLU A 308 -3.94 20.21 -18.67
N ASN A 309 -5.05 20.93 -18.44
CA ASN A 309 -5.07 22.38 -18.32
C ASN A 309 -4.26 22.92 -17.12
N SER A 310 -3.95 22.07 -16.13
CA SER A 310 -3.02 22.42 -15.06
C SER A 310 -1.56 22.48 -15.53
N THR A 311 -1.24 21.91 -16.70
CA THR A 311 0.08 21.76 -17.35
C THR A 311 1.04 20.74 -16.73
N PHE A 312 0.71 20.20 -15.55
CA PHE A 312 1.52 19.20 -14.84
C PHE A 312 1.21 17.75 -15.23
N TRP A 313 0.13 17.50 -15.99
CA TRP A 313 -0.32 16.16 -16.33
C TRP A 313 -0.42 15.94 -17.84
N GLU A 314 -0.11 14.73 -18.26
CA GLU A 314 -0.45 14.15 -19.57
C GLU A 314 -1.28 12.89 -19.36
N MET A 315 -2.08 12.52 -20.36
CA MET A 315 -2.87 11.30 -20.30
C MET A 315 -2.13 10.12 -20.93
N GLY A 316 -2.23 8.95 -20.29
CA GLY A 316 -1.79 7.65 -20.80
C GLY A 316 -2.91 6.62 -20.65
N THR A 317 -2.67 5.40 -21.12
CA THR A 317 -3.63 4.30 -20.98
C THR A 317 -2.98 2.98 -20.51
N ASN A 318 -3.68 2.29 -19.61
CA ASN A 318 -3.35 0.91 -19.22
C ASN A 318 -4.11 -0.13 -20.10
N GLY A 319 -4.80 0.31 -21.15
CA GLY A 319 -5.68 -0.52 -21.97
C GLY A 319 -7.16 -0.19 -21.75
N TYR A 320 -8.06 -0.98 -22.36
CA TYR A 320 -9.50 -0.70 -22.33
C TYR A 320 -10.11 -0.90 -20.94
N ARG A 321 -9.77 -2.03 -20.30
CA ARG A 321 -10.27 -2.47 -18.99
C ARG A 321 -9.21 -3.28 -18.25
N LEU A 322 -9.35 -3.34 -16.94
CA LEU A 322 -8.70 -4.33 -16.09
C LEU A 322 -9.65 -5.52 -15.94
N ALA A 323 -9.24 -6.71 -16.40
CA ALA A 323 -9.99 -7.95 -16.22
C ALA A 323 -9.03 -9.14 -16.21
N TYR A 324 -9.43 -10.21 -15.51
CA TYR A 324 -8.64 -11.40 -15.32
C TYR A 324 -9.33 -12.61 -15.94
N ILE A 325 -8.55 -13.48 -16.58
CA ILE A 325 -9.00 -14.72 -17.21
C ILE A 325 -8.19 -15.89 -16.67
N ASN A 326 -8.76 -17.09 -16.79
CA ASN A 326 -8.12 -18.34 -16.42
C ASN A 326 -7.66 -18.35 -14.96
N VAL A 327 -8.50 -17.81 -14.05
CA VAL A 327 -8.16 -17.64 -12.64
C VAL A 327 -8.32 -18.95 -11.89
N PHE A 328 -7.29 -19.30 -11.12
CA PHE A 328 -7.31 -20.38 -10.14
C PHE A 328 -6.98 -19.82 -8.75
N ASP A 329 -7.56 -20.42 -7.72
CA ASP A 329 -7.12 -20.17 -6.36
C ASP A 329 -5.80 -20.91 -6.05
N ARG A 330 -5.31 -20.79 -4.81
CA ARG A 330 -4.06 -21.46 -4.38
C ARG A 330 -4.18 -22.99 -4.24
N TYR A 331 -5.38 -23.54 -4.35
CA TYR A 331 -5.70 -24.96 -4.23
C TYR A 331 -6.07 -25.59 -5.59
N ASP A 332 -5.78 -24.89 -6.69
CA ASP A 332 -6.11 -25.26 -8.06
C ASP A 332 -7.62 -25.39 -8.34
N ASP A 333 -8.46 -24.75 -7.54
CA ASP A 333 -9.88 -24.59 -7.85
C ASP A 333 -10.06 -23.48 -8.90
N PHE A 334 -10.81 -23.78 -9.97
CA PHE A 334 -10.99 -22.88 -11.11
C PHE A 334 -12.11 -21.85 -10.87
N LEU A 335 -11.76 -20.57 -10.93
CA LEU A 335 -12.67 -19.44 -10.73
C LEU A 335 -13.10 -18.78 -12.05
N GLY A 336 -12.49 -19.13 -13.18
CA GLY A 336 -12.87 -18.61 -14.48
C GLY A 336 -12.39 -17.20 -14.76
N GLU A 337 -13.32 -16.32 -15.17
CA GLU A 337 -13.04 -14.92 -15.50
C GLU A 337 -13.51 -14.02 -14.35
N LEU A 338 -12.64 -13.12 -13.89
CA LEU A 338 -12.94 -12.20 -12.80
C LEU A 338 -12.79 -10.75 -13.25
N ASP A 339 -13.80 -9.93 -12.95
CA ASP A 339 -13.66 -8.48 -12.95
C ASP A 339 -12.84 -8.01 -11.72
N PRO A 340 -12.36 -6.76 -11.70
CA PRO A 340 -11.49 -6.27 -10.63
C PRO A 340 -12.11 -6.34 -9.24
N LEU A 341 -13.44 -6.20 -9.10
CA LEU A 341 -14.08 -6.20 -7.79
C LEU A 341 -14.17 -7.62 -7.22
N ARG A 342 -14.54 -8.61 -8.04
CA ARG A 342 -14.49 -10.02 -7.63
C ARG A 342 -13.06 -10.45 -7.33
N PHE A 343 -12.12 -10.12 -8.21
CA PHE A 343 -10.70 -10.44 -8.00
C PHE A 343 -10.19 -9.88 -6.67
N ASP A 344 -10.56 -8.65 -6.32
CA ASP A 344 -10.15 -8.02 -5.06
C ASP A 344 -10.68 -8.78 -3.84
N MET A 345 -11.94 -9.23 -3.86
CA MET A 345 -12.54 -10.00 -2.77
C MET A 345 -11.89 -11.37 -2.54
N VAL A 346 -11.47 -12.04 -3.60
CA VAL A 346 -10.86 -13.38 -3.49
C VAL A 346 -9.33 -13.35 -3.48
N ARG A 347 -8.70 -12.18 -3.62
CA ARG A 347 -7.24 -12.02 -3.75
C ARG A 347 -6.47 -12.75 -2.64
N GLY A 348 -6.98 -12.72 -1.42
CA GLY A 348 -6.40 -13.42 -0.26
C GLY A 348 -6.37 -14.94 -0.41
N CYS A 349 -7.17 -15.51 -1.30
CA CYS A 349 -7.29 -16.93 -1.58
C CYS A 349 -6.58 -17.32 -2.89
N LEU A 350 -6.31 -16.35 -3.77
CA LEU A 350 -5.74 -16.62 -5.09
C LEU A 350 -4.31 -17.13 -5.02
N GLY A 351 -4.03 -18.09 -5.89
CA GLY A 351 -2.68 -18.42 -6.30
C GLY A 351 -2.18 -17.43 -7.34
N ARG A 352 -1.12 -17.81 -8.04
CA ARG A 352 -0.49 -17.00 -9.10
C ARG A 352 -0.84 -17.47 -10.51
N ARG A 353 -1.88 -18.30 -10.61
CA ARG A 353 -2.33 -18.93 -11.86
C ARG A 353 -3.56 -18.17 -12.37
N TYR A 354 -3.30 -17.04 -13.01
CA TYR A 354 -4.27 -16.23 -13.73
C TYR A 354 -3.57 -15.42 -14.82
N ASN A 355 -4.34 -14.86 -15.74
CA ASN A 355 -3.82 -13.97 -16.77
C ASN A 355 -4.65 -12.69 -16.83
N HIS A 356 -4.04 -11.60 -17.29
CA HIS A 356 -4.79 -10.43 -17.73
C HIS A 356 -5.54 -10.75 -19.03
N TYR A 357 -6.72 -10.13 -19.24
CA TYR A 357 -7.65 -10.42 -20.32
C TYR A 357 -7.02 -10.42 -21.72
N LEU A 358 -6.02 -9.57 -21.95
CA LEU A 358 -5.34 -9.44 -23.23
C LEU A 358 -4.21 -10.47 -23.44
N MET A 359 -3.88 -11.32 -22.47
CA MET A 359 -2.59 -12.03 -22.48
C MET A 359 -2.66 -13.46 -22.99
N ASP A 360 -3.82 -14.13 -22.94
CA ASP A 360 -3.98 -15.52 -23.37
C ASP A 360 -5.38 -15.77 -23.97
N TYR A 361 -5.58 -16.98 -24.48
CA TYR A 361 -6.91 -17.52 -24.76
C TYR A 361 -7.73 -17.62 -23.49
N ILE A 362 -9.04 -17.46 -23.60
CA ILE A 362 -9.97 -17.90 -22.55
C ILE A 362 -9.98 -19.43 -22.53
N ARG A 363 -9.80 -20.02 -21.36
CA ARG A 363 -9.68 -21.46 -21.15
C ARG A 363 -10.69 -21.94 -20.11
N ASP A 364 -11.00 -23.23 -20.15
CA ASP A 364 -11.73 -23.91 -19.09
C ASP A 364 -10.79 -24.37 -17.95
N LYS A 365 -11.36 -25.06 -16.97
CA LYS A 365 -10.64 -25.61 -15.80
C LYS A 365 -9.52 -26.58 -16.18
N ASP A 366 -9.63 -27.24 -17.34
CA ASP A 366 -8.67 -28.24 -17.84
C ASP A 366 -7.59 -27.58 -18.72
N GLY A 367 -7.64 -26.25 -18.88
CA GLY A 367 -6.68 -25.46 -19.66
C GLY A 367 -6.97 -25.48 -21.16
N VAL A 368 -8.10 -26.04 -21.59
CA VAL A 368 -8.49 -26.11 -23.00
C VAL A 368 -9.08 -24.77 -23.43
N PRO A 369 -8.62 -24.16 -24.55
CA PRO A 369 -9.22 -22.94 -25.07
C PRO A 369 -10.72 -23.12 -25.35
N THR A 370 -11.55 -22.23 -24.81
CA THR A 370 -13.00 -22.20 -25.04
C THR A 370 -13.39 -21.29 -26.21
N GLU A 371 -12.42 -20.59 -26.79
CA GLU A 371 -12.57 -19.76 -27.96
C GLU A 371 -11.67 -20.24 -29.12
N SER A 372 -12.16 -20.10 -30.35
CA SER A 372 -11.35 -20.26 -31.55
C SER A 372 -10.35 -19.11 -31.71
N GLU A 373 -9.31 -19.32 -32.51
CA GLU A 373 -8.34 -18.27 -32.88
C GLU A 373 -9.03 -17.02 -33.44
N ARG A 374 -10.03 -17.17 -34.30
CA ARG A 374 -10.80 -16.04 -34.85
C ARG A 374 -11.63 -15.31 -33.78
N GLN A 375 -12.12 -16.02 -32.75
CA GLN A 375 -12.82 -15.39 -31.63
C GLN A 375 -11.84 -14.62 -30.74
N MET A 376 -10.68 -15.21 -30.45
CA MET A 376 -9.59 -14.56 -29.72
C MET A 376 -9.13 -13.28 -30.41
N GLU A 377 -8.85 -13.33 -31.72
CA GLU A 377 -8.43 -12.17 -32.50
C GLU A 377 -9.45 -11.03 -32.41
N ARG A 378 -10.74 -11.35 -32.57
CA ARG A 378 -11.83 -10.37 -32.45
C ARG A 378 -11.94 -9.80 -31.04
N ARG A 379 -11.79 -10.64 -30.01
CA ARG A 379 -11.88 -10.23 -28.60
C ARG A 379 -10.78 -9.24 -28.24
N VAL A 380 -9.53 -9.56 -28.60
CA VAL A 380 -8.37 -8.69 -28.35
C VAL A 380 -8.50 -7.39 -29.15
N ALA A 381 -8.76 -7.48 -30.46
CA ALA A 381 -8.91 -6.29 -31.31
C ALA A 381 -10.10 -5.40 -30.90
N TYR A 382 -11.17 -6.00 -30.35
CA TYR A 382 -12.32 -5.26 -29.84
C TYR A 382 -11.94 -4.33 -28.69
N ASP A 383 -11.11 -4.75 -27.75
CA ASP A 383 -10.68 -3.90 -26.64
C ASP A 383 -9.89 -2.69 -27.14
N TYR A 384 -8.97 -2.87 -28.10
CA TYR A 384 -8.25 -1.75 -28.71
C TYR A 384 -9.16 -0.83 -29.53
N ALA A 385 -10.12 -1.38 -30.28
CA ALA A 385 -11.10 -0.58 -31.01
C ALA A 385 -11.95 0.27 -30.05
N ARG A 386 -12.51 -0.33 -29.00
CA ARG A 386 -13.31 0.39 -28.00
C ARG A 386 -12.51 1.44 -27.24
N LEU A 387 -11.26 1.14 -26.93
CA LEU A 387 -10.35 2.11 -26.35
C LEU A 387 -10.22 3.34 -27.26
N ARG A 388 -9.93 3.14 -28.55
CA ARG A 388 -9.75 4.24 -29.50
C ARG A 388 -11.03 5.05 -29.67
N ASP A 389 -12.17 4.38 -29.80
CA ASP A 389 -13.48 5.04 -29.97
C ASP A 389 -13.81 5.93 -28.77
N ILE A 390 -13.73 5.40 -27.55
CA ILE A 390 -14.11 6.14 -26.34
C ILE A 390 -13.15 7.31 -26.09
N TYR A 391 -11.83 7.10 -26.22
CA TYR A 391 -10.90 8.22 -26.08
C TYR A 391 -11.08 9.27 -27.17
N GLY A 392 -11.33 8.85 -28.42
CA GLY A 392 -11.63 9.76 -29.52
C GLY A 392 -12.89 10.59 -29.27
N GLU A 393 -13.94 10.00 -28.71
CA GLU A 393 -15.20 10.68 -28.36
C GLU A 393 -15.04 11.61 -27.15
N GLU A 394 -14.44 11.11 -26.07
CA GLU A 394 -14.42 11.79 -24.76
C GLU A 394 -13.25 12.77 -24.60
N LEU A 395 -12.08 12.45 -25.16
CA LEU A 395 -10.87 13.29 -25.09
C LEU A 395 -10.52 13.98 -26.40
N GLY A 396 -11.04 13.50 -27.54
CA GLY A 396 -10.69 14.01 -28.87
C GLY A 396 -9.37 13.45 -29.41
N TYR A 397 -8.69 12.58 -28.68
CA TYR A 397 -7.44 11.94 -29.07
C TYR A 397 -7.22 10.64 -28.30
N VAL A 398 -6.38 9.75 -28.84
CA VAL A 398 -5.92 8.53 -28.14
C VAL A 398 -4.61 8.84 -27.40
N PRO A 399 -4.50 8.57 -26.08
CA PRO A 399 -3.27 8.77 -25.32
C PRO A 399 -2.04 8.13 -25.96
N LYS A 400 -0.88 8.81 -25.93
CA LYS A 400 0.33 8.34 -26.63
C LYS A 400 1.09 7.25 -25.85
N ALA A 401 1.09 7.32 -24.52
CA ALA A 401 1.73 6.33 -23.65
C ALA A 401 0.79 5.16 -23.35
N HIS A 402 1.24 3.95 -23.65
CA HIS A 402 0.54 2.70 -23.28
C HIS A 402 1.40 1.86 -22.31
N VAL A 403 0.77 1.25 -21.31
CA VAL A 403 1.38 0.24 -20.44
C VAL A 403 0.63 -1.07 -20.63
N LEU A 404 1.30 -2.09 -21.16
CA LEU A 404 0.72 -3.42 -21.30
C LEU A 404 0.77 -4.18 -19.97
N MET A 405 -0.36 -4.79 -19.59
CA MET A 405 -0.40 -5.75 -18.48
C MET A 405 -0.86 -7.12 -18.97
N HIS A 406 -0.19 -8.22 -18.59
CA HIS A 406 1.00 -8.28 -17.76
C HIS A 406 2.29 -7.95 -18.52
N ALA A 407 3.21 -7.25 -17.86
CA ALA A 407 4.54 -7.00 -18.39
C ALA A 407 5.43 -8.27 -18.36
N ASN A 408 6.64 -8.18 -18.91
CA ASN A 408 7.71 -9.19 -18.80
C ASN A 408 7.43 -10.55 -19.45
N THR A 409 6.58 -10.62 -20.48
CA THR A 409 6.31 -11.89 -21.19
C THR A 409 7.38 -12.24 -22.24
N GLY A 410 8.38 -11.37 -22.43
CA GLY A 410 9.33 -11.43 -23.54
C GLY A 410 8.71 -11.16 -24.92
N ARG A 411 7.42 -10.79 -24.94
CA ARG A 411 6.61 -10.45 -26.12
C ARG A 411 5.43 -9.57 -25.67
N PHE A 412 4.33 -9.52 -26.42
CA PHE A 412 3.13 -8.73 -26.11
C PHE A 412 1.96 -9.59 -25.60
N GLY A 413 2.21 -10.78 -25.04
CA GLY A 413 1.17 -11.74 -24.65
C GLY A 413 1.77 -13.06 -24.16
N ASN A 414 1.11 -13.79 -23.28
CA ASN A 414 1.61 -15.10 -22.81
C ASN A 414 1.51 -16.18 -23.89
N ASN A 415 0.51 -16.09 -24.77
CA ASN A 415 0.40 -16.96 -25.94
C ASN A 415 0.97 -16.31 -27.21
N PRO A 416 1.74 -17.03 -28.06
CA PRO A 416 2.30 -16.46 -29.29
C PRO A 416 1.27 -15.83 -30.24
N ARG A 417 0.09 -16.46 -30.41
CA ARG A 417 -0.95 -15.97 -31.33
C ARG A 417 -1.63 -14.72 -30.79
N VAL A 418 -1.94 -14.72 -29.49
CA VAL A 418 -2.47 -13.54 -28.79
C VAL A 418 -1.47 -12.40 -28.84
N SER A 419 -0.19 -12.69 -28.61
CA SER A 419 0.89 -11.71 -28.69
C SER A 419 0.98 -11.06 -30.08
N ALA A 420 0.79 -11.81 -31.16
CA ALA A 420 0.84 -11.25 -32.51
C ALA A 420 -0.29 -10.24 -32.75
N VAL A 421 -1.48 -10.50 -32.19
CA VAL A 421 -2.62 -9.56 -32.26
C VAL A 421 -2.34 -8.32 -31.43
N ASN A 422 -1.90 -8.48 -30.18
CA ASN A 422 -1.55 -7.34 -29.32
C ASN A 422 -0.45 -6.49 -29.94
N GLU A 423 0.62 -7.10 -30.45
CA GLU A 423 1.72 -6.36 -31.07
C GLU A 423 1.22 -5.48 -32.22
N ARG A 424 0.39 -6.04 -33.11
CA ARG A 424 -0.21 -5.29 -34.21
C ARG A 424 -1.04 -4.12 -33.68
N GLU A 425 -2.01 -4.39 -32.81
CA GLU A 425 -2.92 -3.34 -32.31
C GLU A 425 -2.18 -2.27 -31.49
N ILE A 426 -1.16 -2.63 -30.71
CA ILE A 426 -0.33 -1.71 -29.94
C ILE A 426 0.46 -0.80 -30.88
N ARG A 427 1.13 -1.36 -31.90
CA ARG A 427 1.92 -0.58 -32.86
C ARG A 427 1.06 0.34 -33.71
N ASP A 428 -0.15 -0.10 -34.04
CA ASP A 428 -1.12 0.69 -34.81
C ASP A 428 -1.74 1.83 -33.98
N SER A 429 -1.92 1.61 -32.67
CA SER A 429 -2.64 2.56 -31.80
C SER A 429 -1.72 3.53 -31.07
N PHE A 430 -0.49 3.12 -30.74
CA PHE A 430 0.37 3.85 -29.82
C PHE A 430 1.77 4.11 -30.39
N PRO A 431 2.33 5.31 -30.19
CA PRO A 431 3.71 5.62 -30.59
C PRO A 431 4.77 5.05 -29.64
N MET A 432 4.39 4.65 -28.42
CA MET A 432 5.27 4.02 -27.44
C MET A 432 4.51 3.07 -26.51
N ASN A 433 5.20 2.05 -25.99
CA ASN A 433 4.63 1.07 -25.07
C ASN A 433 5.65 0.64 -24.01
N PHE A 434 5.20 0.62 -22.76
CA PHE A 434 5.89 -0.01 -21.64
C PHE A 434 5.44 -1.47 -21.56
N ASN A 435 6.38 -2.37 -21.83
CA ASN A 435 6.17 -3.81 -21.89
C ASN A 435 6.92 -4.55 -20.77
N ARG A 436 7.85 -3.84 -20.11
CA ARG A 436 8.73 -4.39 -19.09
C ARG A 436 8.54 -3.69 -17.75
N GLU A 437 8.73 -4.45 -16.69
CA GLU A 437 8.57 -4.04 -15.30
C GLU A 437 9.75 -4.54 -14.47
N GLY A 438 10.25 -3.70 -13.55
CA GLY A 438 11.26 -4.06 -12.55
C GLY A 438 12.59 -3.33 -12.71
N PHE A 439 12.99 -3.05 -13.96
CA PHE A 439 14.10 -2.17 -14.27
C PHE A 439 13.61 -0.75 -14.55
N VAL A 440 14.42 0.26 -14.21
CA VAL A 440 14.06 1.67 -14.34
C VAL A 440 14.62 2.32 -15.62
N LEU A 441 15.78 1.89 -16.12
CA LEU A 441 16.54 2.61 -17.14
C LEU A 441 16.13 2.28 -18.58
N ASN A 442 15.89 3.31 -19.38
CA ASN A 442 15.68 3.23 -20.82
C ASN A 442 16.75 4.04 -21.56
N LYS A 443 17.43 3.40 -22.52
CA LYS A 443 18.46 4.03 -23.37
C LYS A 443 17.95 4.14 -24.81
N ARG A 444 18.63 4.95 -25.62
CA ARG A 444 18.37 5.08 -27.07
C ARG A 444 18.33 3.75 -27.83
N THR A 445 19.05 2.75 -27.35
CA THR A 445 19.10 1.40 -27.92
C THR A 445 17.90 0.53 -27.52
N SER A 446 17.09 0.96 -26.55
CA SER A 446 15.84 0.29 -26.20
C SER A 446 14.80 0.48 -27.31
N SER A 447 13.88 -0.47 -27.45
CA SER A 447 12.72 -0.31 -28.35
C SER A 447 11.67 0.60 -27.70
N LEU A 448 11.13 1.56 -28.48
CA LEU A 448 9.97 2.37 -28.09
C LEU A 448 8.74 1.54 -27.68
N TYR A 449 8.68 0.27 -28.11
CA TYR A 449 7.57 -0.64 -27.82
C TYR A 449 7.87 -1.65 -26.71
N ASP A 450 9.10 -1.65 -26.19
CA ASP A 450 9.58 -2.54 -25.12
C ASP A 450 10.26 -1.73 -24.00
N LEU A 451 9.69 -0.56 -23.69
CA LEU A 451 10.17 0.30 -22.60
C LEU A 451 9.96 -0.40 -21.25
N THR A 452 10.87 -0.12 -20.32
CA THR A 452 10.81 -0.63 -18.94
C THR A 452 10.42 0.46 -17.96
N ARG A 453 9.73 0.09 -16.90
CA ARG A 453 9.43 0.96 -15.76
C ARG A 453 9.64 0.21 -14.45
N MET A 454 10.08 0.91 -13.42
CA MET A 454 10.08 0.38 -12.06
C MET A 454 8.78 0.78 -11.37
N GLN A 455 8.21 -0.13 -10.60
CA GLN A 455 7.00 0.13 -9.82
C GLN A 455 7.35 0.10 -8.32
N PRO A 456 7.63 1.27 -7.70
CA PRO A 456 7.97 1.33 -6.28
C PRO A 456 6.84 0.80 -5.41
N GLN A 457 7.19 0.04 -4.37
CA GLN A 457 6.20 -0.45 -3.41
C GLN A 457 5.84 0.64 -2.39
N PRO A 458 4.61 0.65 -1.86
CA PRO A 458 4.16 1.67 -0.91
C PRO A 458 5.00 1.81 0.36
N TYR A 459 5.65 0.72 0.76
CA TYR A 459 6.43 0.61 1.98
C TYR A 459 7.94 0.80 1.77
N TRP A 460 8.40 1.04 0.53
CA TRP A 460 9.81 1.28 0.27
C TRP A 460 10.24 2.60 0.93
N PRO A 461 11.29 2.61 1.77
CA PRO A 461 11.95 3.85 2.16
C PRO A 461 12.69 4.46 0.96
N ILE A 462 13.08 5.73 1.07
CA ILE A 462 13.77 6.43 -0.01
C ILE A 462 15.08 5.75 -0.40
N ASN A 463 15.85 5.26 0.56
CA ASN A 463 17.12 4.57 0.26
C ASN A 463 16.93 3.28 -0.52
N HIS A 464 15.80 2.59 -0.34
CA HIS A 464 15.45 1.44 -1.18
C HIS A 464 15.29 1.88 -2.63
N LEU A 465 14.48 2.91 -2.89
CA LEU A 465 14.27 3.43 -4.24
C LEU A 465 15.60 3.89 -4.87
N LEU A 466 16.44 4.61 -4.12
CA LEU A 466 17.76 5.05 -4.59
C LEU A 466 18.69 3.87 -4.87
N MET A 467 18.65 2.81 -4.05
CA MET A 467 19.45 1.59 -4.24
C MET A 467 19.10 0.93 -5.57
N ARG A 468 17.80 0.76 -5.82
CA ARG A 468 17.27 0.19 -7.06
C ARG A 468 17.59 1.06 -8.29
N ILE A 469 17.52 2.38 -8.18
CA ILE A 469 17.92 3.27 -9.29
C ILE A 469 19.43 3.22 -9.52
N ASN A 470 20.25 3.21 -8.46
CA ASN A 470 21.72 3.12 -8.58
C ASN A 470 22.15 1.83 -9.27
N TYR A 471 21.51 0.70 -8.95
CA TYR A 471 21.79 -0.59 -9.56
C TYR A 471 21.59 -0.60 -11.08
N ASP A 472 20.55 0.08 -11.55
CA ASP A 472 20.19 0.13 -12.98
C ASP A 472 20.91 1.24 -13.76
N THR A 473 21.58 2.18 -13.07
CA THR A 473 22.19 3.38 -13.65
C THR A 473 23.71 3.39 -13.45
N ASP A 474 24.32 4.57 -13.33
CA ASP A 474 25.77 4.73 -13.18
C ASP A 474 26.24 4.78 -11.71
N GLY A 475 25.34 4.52 -10.74
CA GLY A 475 25.66 4.46 -9.32
C GLY A 475 26.01 5.82 -8.68
N ALA A 476 25.64 6.94 -9.31
CA ALA A 476 26.05 8.28 -8.89
C ALA A 476 25.09 8.97 -7.89
N LEU A 477 24.10 8.26 -7.31
CA LEU A 477 23.19 8.83 -6.32
C LEU A 477 23.72 8.63 -4.91
N SER A 478 23.59 9.66 -4.08
CA SER A 478 23.90 9.61 -2.65
C SER A 478 22.71 9.05 -1.86
N PHE A 479 22.98 8.26 -0.81
CA PHE A 479 21.95 7.80 0.11
C PHE A 479 21.63 8.83 1.19
N VAL A 480 20.39 8.80 1.69
CA VAL A 480 19.87 9.69 2.73
C VAL A 480 20.23 9.12 4.10
N GLU A 481 20.88 9.91 4.94
CA GLU A 481 21.23 9.49 6.31
C GLU A 481 20.14 9.83 7.34
N GLY A 482 19.25 10.77 7.02
CA GLY A 482 18.18 11.22 7.91
C GLY A 482 18.66 12.11 9.05
N ARG A 483 18.07 11.96 10.24
CA ARG A 483 18.36 12.77 11.43
C ARG A 483 19.72 12.40 12.01
N GLU A 484 20.57 13.41 12.23
CA GLU A 484 21.92 13.21 12.82
C GLU A 484 21.87 12.59 14.24
N GLU A 485 20.94 13.06 15.08
CA GLU A 485 20.72 12.49 16.41
C GLU A 485 20.08 11.10 16.29
N GLY A 486 20.71 10.11 16.92
CA GLY A 486 20.39 8.70 16.71
C GLY A 486 21.27 8.06 15.63
N ARG A 487 21.46 8.70 14.47
CA ARG A 487 22.31 8.21 13.36
C ARG A 487 23.80 8.22 13.66
N ARG A 488 24.31 9.28 14.30
CA ARG A 488 25.76 9.49 14.52
C ARG A 488 26.43 8.40 15.37
N ALA A 489 25.64 7.72 16.21
CA ALA A 489 26.12 6.64 17.05
C ALA A 489 26.42 5.36 16.26
N TRP A 490 25.97 5.28 15.01
CA TRP A 490 26.11 4.11 14.15
C TRP A 490 27.13 4.34 13.05
N GLU A 491 28.09 3.44 12.96
CA GLU A 491 29.03 3.35 11.85
C GLU A 491 28.46 2.39 10.80
N LEU A 492 28.10 2.92 9.63
CA LEU A 492 27.65 2.12 8.49
C LEU A 492 28.83 1.33 7.93
N LYS A 493 28.68 0.02 7.79
CA LYS A 493 29.69 -0.89 7.22
C LYS A 493 29.33 -1.33 5.81
N GLU A 494 28.05 -1.55 5.53
CA GLU A 494 27.55 -2.02 4.24
C GLU A 494 26.09 -1.61 4.02
N GLY A 495 25.68 -1.36 2.77
CA GLY A 495 24.33 -0.91 2.42
C GLY A 495 24.13 0.58 2.68
N ALA A 496 22.91 0.97 3.07
CA ALA A 496 22.56 2.33 3.47
C ALA A 496 21.84 2.34 4.82
N LEU A 497 22.10 3.36 5.64
CA LEU A 497 21.46 3.57 6.94
C LEU A 497 20.81 4.95 7.02
N GLU A 498 19.49 4.95 7.16
CA GLU A 498 18.67 6.15 7.39
C GLU A 498 18.16 6.16 8.84
N ALA A 499 18.31 7.28 9.55
CA ALA A 499 17.60 7.52 10.80
C ALA A 499 16.38 8.41 10.54
N ARG A 500 15.19 7.82 10.67
CA ARG A 500 13.91 8.48 10.43
C ARG A 500 13.06 8.45 11.69
N GLU A 501 12.77 9.61 12.25
CA GLU A 501 12.07 9.74 13.52
C GLU A 501 12.79 8.93 14.63
N GLU A 502 12.13 7.93 15.21
CA GLU A 502 12.71 7.01 16.19
C GLU A 502 13.17 5.68 15.57
N THR A 503 13.26 5.61 14.23
CA THR A 503 13.50 4.40 13.43
C THR A 503 14.85 4.45 12.73
N LEU A 504 15.58 3.34 12.78
CA LEU A 504 16.78 3.08 11.99
C LEU A 504 16.42 2.11 10.86
N ILE A 505 16.63 2.53 9.62
CA ILE A 505 16.30 1.77 8.43
C ILE A 505 17.60 1.38 7.74
N LEU A 506 17.88 0.08 7.69
CA LEU A 506 19.02 -0.53 7.01
C LEU A 506 18.58 -1.13 5.68
N THR A 507 18.95 -0.49 4.59
CA THR A 507 18.66 -0.95 3.22
C THR A 507 19.85 -1.73 2.67
N THR A 508 19.62 -2.97 2.24
CA THR A 508 20.67 -3.86 1.72
C THR A 508 21.15 -3.43 0.34
N LEU A 509 22.37 -3.83 -0.01
CA LEU A 509 22.73 -3.97 -1.42
C LEU A 509 21.81 -5.01 -2.10
N PRO A 510 21.58 -4.93 -3.42
CA PRO A 510 20.86 -5.95 -4.19
C PRO A 510 21.41 -7.36 -3.95
N GLU A 511 20.54 -8.31 -3.64
CA GLU A 511 20.81 -9.71 -3.27
C GLU A 511 21.78 -9.89 -2.07
N GLY A 512 22.08 -8.79 -1.37
CA GLY A 512 23.16 -8.69 -0.41
C GLY A 512 22.70 -8.50 1.02
N LYS A 513 23.47 -7.69 1.74
CA LYS A 513 23.23 -7.34 3.14
C LYS A 513 23.46 -5.86 3.40
N ALA A 514 23.03 -5.41 4.57
CA ALA A 514 23.39 -4.14 5.17
C ALA A 514 23.83 -4.38 6.60
N LEU A 515 24.75 -3.56 7.08
CA LEU A 515 25.34 -3.72 8.39
C LEU A 515 25.71 -2.36 8.98
N ALA A 516 25.32 -2.11 10.24
CA ALA A 516 25.75 -0.96 11.00
C ALA A 516 26.21 -1.35 12.40
N ARG A 517 27.34 -0.78 12.84
CA ARG A 517 27.95 -1.00 14.16
C ARG A 517 27.61 0.15 15.10
N LEU A 518 27.19 -0.14 16.33
CA LEU A 518 27.06 0.89 17.36
C LEU A 518 28.45 1.30 17.85
N ALA A 519 28.87 2.52 17.52
CA ALA A 519 30.22 3.05 17.78
C ALA A 519 30.32 3.79 19.13
N ASP A 520 29.25 4.43 19.59
CA ASP A 520 29.27 5.22 20.84
C ASP A 520 29.35 4.35 22.11
N VAL A 521 29.05 3.05 21.98
CA VAL A 521 28.99 2.09 23.08
C VAL A 521 29.74 0.82 22.68
N GLU A 522 31.00 0.70 23.11
CA GLU A 522 31.85 -0.44 22.78
C GLU A 522 32.04 -1.40 23.97
N ASN A 523 32.40 -2.65 23.66
CA ASN A 523 32.88 -3.65 24.61
C ASN A 523 31.88 -3.97 25.74
N LEU A 524 30.62 -4.19 25.37
CA LEU A 524 29.57 -4.64 26.28
C LEU A 524 29.71 -6.12 26.57
N ARG A 525 29.60 -6.48 27.86
CA ARG A 525 29.51 -7.88 28.30
C ARG A 525 28.05 -8.25 28.49
N ASP A 526 27.40 -7.59 29.43
CA ASP A 526 25.99 -7.82 29.76
C ASP A 526 25.19 -6.62 29.28
N LEU A 527 24.09 -6.87 28.58
CA LEU A 527 23.27 -5.84 27.98
C LEU A 527 21.82 -6.30 27.80
N ARG A 528 20.93 -5.32 27.83
CA ARG A 528 19.54 -5.46 27.42
C ARG A 528 19.31 -4.66 26.16
N LEU A 529 18.73 -5.28 25.14
CA LEU A 529 18.39 -4.62 23.88
C LEU A 529 16.89 -4.70 23.64
N GLU A 530 16.28 -3.55 23.33
CA GLU A 530 14.87 -3.46 22.96
C GLU A 530 14.75 -2.85 21.56
N ALA A 531 13.89 -3.42 20.71
CA ALA A 531 13.55 -2.86 19.42
C ALA A 531 12.19 -3.36 18.92
N GLU A 532 11.46 -2.51 18.20
CA GLU A 532 10.34 -2.90 17.33
C GLU A 532 10.90 -3.16 15.91
N LEU A 533 10.79 -4.39 15.41
CA LEU A 533 11.21 -4.79 14.07
C LEU A 533 10.00 -4.73 13.14
N GLU A 534 10.04 -3.83 12.15
CA GLU A 534 8.93 -3.54 11.24
C GLU A 534 9.24 -3.87 9.76
N GLY A 535 10.36 -4.56 9.48
CA GLY A 535 10.73 -5.00 8.13
C GLY A 535 9.75 -6.03 7.51
N ASN A 536 9.92 -6.33 6.22
CA ASN A 536 9.13 -7.39 5.59
C ASN A 536 9.42 -8.75 6.23
N ALA A 537 8.42 -9.63 6.26
CA ALA A 537 8.55 -10.98 6.81
C ALA A 537 9.56 -11.82 6.01
N PHE A 538 9.67 -11.57 4.70
CA PHE A 538 10.64 -12.23 3.81
C PHE A 538 11.93 -11.44 3.71
N GLY A 539 13.03 -12.10 4.02
CA GLY A 539 14.34 -11.48 4.30
C GLY A 539 14.67 -11.62 5.78
N SER A 540 15.74 -10.98 6.23
CA SER A 540 16.20 -11.11 7.62
C SER A 540 16.58 -9.79 8.26
N GLN A 541 16.15 -9.62 9.51
CA GLN A 541 16.56 -8.56 10.42
C GLN A 541 17.40 -9.17 11.54
N GLN A 542 18.61 -8.67 11.73
CA GLN A 542 19.63 -9.31 12.55
C GLN A 542 20.16 -8.34 13.61
N ILE A 543 20.34 -8.86 14.83
CA ILE A 543 20.93 -8.14 15.95
C ILE A 543 22.12 -8.97 16.43
N PHE A 544 23.33 -8.47 16.20
CA PHE A 544 24.56 -9.13 16.65
C PHE A 544 24.99 -8.53 17.98
N LEU A 545 25.25 -9.40 18.95
CA LEU A 545 25.61 -9.09 20.33
C LEU A 545 26.97 -9.69 20.65
N ARG A 546 27.72 -9.02 21.52
CA ARG A 546 29.11 -9.37 21.87
C ARG A 546 29.99 -9.57 20.63
N SER A 547 29.67 -8.91 19.51
CA SER A 547 30.29 -9.22 18.24
C SER A 547 31.75 -8.77 18.17
N SER A 548 32.61 -9.57 17.55
CA SER A 548 33.88 -9.09 17.01
C SER A 548 33.63 -8.08 15.88
N ALA A 549 34.65 -7.28 15.55
CA ALA A 549 34.52 -6.22 14.55
C ALA A 549 34.25 -6.73 13.12
N ASP A 550 34.67 -7.95 12.83
CA ASP A 550 34.51 -8.66 11.55
C ASP A 550 33.31 -9.63 11.53
N LEU A 551 32.53 -9.69 12.60
CA LEU A 551 31.42 -10.63 12.83
C LEU A 551 31.82 -12.11 12.81
N SER A 552 33.12 -12.45 12.88
CA SER A 552 33.56 -13.84 12.94
C SER A 552 33.19 -14.50 14.28
N ASP A 553 32.99 -13.73 15.34
CA ASP A 553 32.46 -14.22 16.61
C ASP A 553 31.33 -13.34 17.12
N ALA A 554 30.13 -13.90 17.33
CA ALA A 554 28.97 -13.15 17.79
C ALA A 554 27.87 -14.07 18.34
N VAL A 555 26.97 -13.50 19.15
CA VAL A 555 25.64 -14.08 19.38
C VAL A 555 24.65 -13.29 18.53
N CYS A 556 23.92 -13.93 17.64
CA CYS A 556 23.02 -13.28 16.68
C CYS A 556 21.57 -13.69 16.95
N VAL A 557 20.71 -12.70 17.18
CA VAL A 557 19.25 -12.88 17.21
C VAL A 557 18.71 -12.39 15.87
N THR A 558 18.04 -13.27 15.14
CA THR A 558 17.55 -13.03 13.78
C THR A 558 16.04 -13.24 13.72
N LEU A 559 15.34 -12.29 13.11
CA LEU A 559 14.00 -12.49 12.61
C LEU A 559 14.07 -12.76 11.10
N VAL A 560 13.68 -13.95 10.65
CA VAL A 560 13.75 -14.38 9.25
C VAL A 560 12.54 -15.23 8.88
N ASN A 561 11.86 -14.90 7.79
CA ASN A 561 10.72 -15.66 7.25
C ASN A 561 9.69 -16.06 8.33
N ASP A 562 9.28 -15.09 9.17
CA ASP A 562 8.32 -15.29 10.28
C ASP A 562 8.82 -16.20 11.43
N GLN A 563 10.14 -16.39 11.55
CA GLN A 563 10.78 -17.19 12.58
C GLN A 563 11.79 -16.37 13.39
N LEU A 564 11.84 -16.63 14.70
CA LEU A 564 12.91 -16.20 15.58
C LEU A 564 14.01 -17.26 15.58
N VAL A 565 15.23 -16.87 15.24
CA VAL A 565 16.41 -17.75 15.23
C VAL A 565 17.50 -17.13 16.08
N VAL A 566 18.06 -17.91 17.02
CA VAL A 566 19.24 -17.52 17.79
C VAL A 566 20.42 -18.39 17.36
N THR A 567 21.51 -17.75 16.95
CA THR A 567 22.72 -18.40 16.44
C THR A 567 23.94 -17.90 17.19
N GLU A 568 24.85 -18.80 17.54
CA GLU A 568 26.19 -18.45 17.96
C GLU A 568 27.17 -18.61 16.79
N ILE A 569 28.00 -17.60 16.58
CA ILE A 569 29.03 -17.57 15.54
C ILE A 569 30.38 -17.66 16.23
N VAL A 570 31.20 -18.65 15.84
CA VAL A 570 32.56 -18.84 16.37
C VAL A 570 33.50 -19.09 15.21
N GLY A 571 34.50 -18.22 15.03
CA GLY A 571 35.42 -18.28 13.89
C GLY A 571 34.72 -18.27 12.52
N GLY A 572 33.56 -17.64 12.42
CA GLY A 572 32.69 -17.59 11.23
C GLY A 572 31.74 -18.78 11.07
N ALA A 573 31.91 -19.85 11.85
CA ALA A 573 31.00 -21.00 11.83
C ALA A 573 29.72 -20.68 12.63
N LYS A 574 28.55 -20.86 12.00
CA LYS A 574 27.24 -20.64 12.62
C LYS A 574 26.75 -21.92 13.30
N ARG A 575 26.37 -21.81 14.56
CA ARG A 575 25.68 -22.86 15.33
C ARG A 575 24.32 -22.32 15.77
N GLU A 576 23.24 -22.92 15.26
CA GLU A 576 21.89 -22.61 15.71
C GLU A 576 21.68 -23.12 17.14
N LEU A 577 21.18 -22.25 18.00
CA LEU A 577 20.85 -22.55 19.39
C LEU A 577 19.33 -22.65 19.59
N TYR A 578 18.55 -21.91 18.81
CA TYR A 578 17.10 -21.87 18.89
C TYR A 578 16.49 -21.47 17.54
N ARG A 579 15.33 -22.04 17.22
CA ARG A 579 14.47 -21.67 16.09
C ARG A 579 13.03 -21.97 16.45
N GLU A 580 12.16 -20.98 16.29
CA GLU A 580 10.71 -21.16 16.43
C GLU A 580 9.94 -20.14 15.59
N LYS A 581 8.74 -20.51 15.15
CA LYS A 581 7.85 -19.59 14.41
C LYS A 581 7.23 -18.56 15.35
N LEU A 582 7.09 -17.32 14.89
CA LEU A 582 6.44 -16.27 15.69
C LEU A 582 5.02 -16.67 16.14
N PRO A 583 4.13 -17.21 15.28
CA PRO A 583 2.81 -17.69 15.72
C PRO A 583 2.84 -18.69 16.88
N VAL A 584 3.87 -19.55 16.95
CA VAL A 584 4.01 -20.53 18.03
C VAL A 584 4.39 -19.82 19.33
N ILE A 585 5.36 -18.90 19.30
CA ILE A 585 5.77 -18.11 20.47
C ILE A 585 4.60 -17.27 21.00
N LEU A 586 3.79 -16.72 20.09
CA LEU A 586 2.63 -15.88 20.41
C LEU A 586 1.38 -16.69 20.83
N GLY A 587 1.44 -18.03 20.77
CA GLY A 587 0.31 -18.89 21.11
C GLY A 587 -0.88 -18.76 20.15
N GLU A 588 -0.63 -18.38 18.90
CA GLU A 588 -1.66 -18.27 17.86
C GLU A 588 -2.17 -19.65 17.43
N LYS A 589 -3.47 -19.75 17.10
CA LYS A 589 -4.03 -20.99 16.55
C LYS A 589 -3.51 -21.19 15.13
N ILE A 590 -2.73 -22.24 14.93
CA ILE A 590 -2.32 -22.70 13.60
C ILE A 590 -3.49 -23.45 12.95
N LEU A 591 -4.01 -22.91 11.85
CA LEU A 591 -5.06 -23.55 11.06
C LEU A 591 -4.48 -24.71 10.21
N SER A 592 -5.31 -25.69 9.89
CA SER A 592 -4.96 -26.72 8.90
C SER A 592 -5.13 -26.24 7.46
N VAL A 593 -4.50 -26.95 6.52
CA VAL A 593 -4.70 -26.72 5.07
C VAL A 593 -6.18 -26.86 4.69
N GLU A 594 -6.88 -27.79 5.33
CA GLU A 594 -8.31 -28.07 5.13
C GLU A 594 -9.18 -26.92 5.64
N GLU A 595 -8.89 -26.36 6.81
CA GLU A 595 -9.57 -25.19 7.37
C GLU A 595 -9.41 -23.97 6.43
N VAL A 596 -8.19 -23.70 5.97
CA VAL A 596 -7.92 -22.56 5.08
C VAL A 596 -8.50 -22.77 3.68
N ARG A 597 -8.54 -24.00 3.16
CA ARG A 597 -9.24 -24.31 1.90
C ARG A 597 -10.75 -24.11 2.01
N LYS A 598 -11.34 -24.51 3.15
CA LYS A 598 -12.74 -24.22 3.45
C LYS A 598 -13.01 -22.71 3.44
N GLU A 599 -12.16 -21.92 4.10
CA GLU A 599 -12.27 -20.45 4.09
C GLU A 599 -12.16 -19.86 2.68
N ALA A 600 -11.22 -20.34 1.87
CA ALA A 600 -11.09 -19.92 0.47
C ALA A 600 -12.37 -20.16 -0.34
N LYS A 601 -13.01 -21.32 -0.15
CA LYS A 601 -14.26 -21.66 -0.84
C LYS A 601 -15.45 -20.83 -0.36
N ILE A 602 -15.48 -20.45 0.92
CA ILE A 602 -16.48 -19.51 1.45
C ILE A 602 -16.29 -18.15 0.79
N ALA A 603 -15.07 -17.61 0.81
CA ALA A 603 -14.75 -16.31 0.24
C ALA A 603 -15.06 -16.24 -1.28
N GLU A 604 -14.77 -17.31 -2.03
CA GLU A 604 -15.16 -17.44 -3.43
C GLU A 604 -16.67 -17.29 -3.60
N ASN A 605 -17.46 -18.12 -2.92
CA ASN A 605 -18.91 -18.09 -3.05
C ASN A 605 -19.50 -16.74 -2.62
N GLU A 606 -19.00 -16.12 -1.55
CA GLU A 606 -19.45 -14.79 -1.11
C GLU A 606 -19.13 -13.70 -2.15
N ALA A 607 -17.96 -13.74 -2.77
CA ALA A 607 -17.60 -12.83 -3.85
C ALA A 607 -18.51 -12.99 -5.07
N PHE A 608 -18.82 -14.23 -5.45
CA PHE A 608 -19.73 -14.52 -6.56
C PHE A 608 -21.18 -14.14 -6.23
N ALA A 609 -21.62 -14.32 -4.98
CA ALA A 609 -22.93 -13.90 -4.52
C ALA A 609 -23.11 -12.38 -4.60
N ARG A 610 -22.13 -11.62 -4.07
CA ARG A 610 -22.19 -10.15 -4.00
C ARG A 610 -22.34 -9.49 -5.37
N TYR A 611 -21.69 -10.06 -6.38
CA TYR A 611 -21.68 -9.54 -7.75
C TYR A 611 -22.46 -10.43 -8.71
N ALA A 612 -23.41 -11.22 -8.22
CA ALA A 612 -24.23 -12.09 -9.06
C ALA A 612 -25.12 -11.27 -10.01
N PRO A 613 -25.44 -11.80 -11.22
CA PRO A 613 -26.29 -11.11 -12.17
C PRO A 613 -27.78 -11.05 -11.76
N SER A 614 -28.20 -11.85 -10.77
CA SER A 614 -29.56 -11.90 -10.27
C SER A 614 -29.62 -12.27 -8.78
N PRO A 615 -30.69 -11.89 -8.06
CA PRO A 615 -30.90 -12.31 -6.68
C PRO A 615 -30.95 -13.84 -6.51
N ALA A 616 -31.51 -14.56 -7.48
CA ALA A 616 -31.55 -16.02 -7.44
C ALA A 616 -30.15 -16.64 -7.47
N ALA A 617 -29.27 -16.15 -8.36
CA ALA A 617 -27.87 -16.58 -8.41
C ALA A 617 -27.12 -16.17 -7.15
N ALA A 618 -27.37 -14.97 -6.61
CA ALA A 618 -26.79 -14.52 -5.35
C ALA A 618 -27.12 -15.47 -4.20
N ASN A 619 -28.41 -15.83 -4.05
CA ASN A 619 -28.89 -16.75 -3.02
C ASN A 619 -28.32 -18.16 -3.20
N GLU A 620 -28.14 -18.62 -4.44
CA GLU A 620 -27.51 -19.92 -4.71
C GLU A 620 -26.04 -19.94 -4.23
N TYR A 621 -25.24 -18.94 -4.60
CA TYR A 621 -23.87 -18.84 -4.14
C TYR A 621 -23.79 -18.68 -2.62
N MET A 622 -24.66 -17.88 -2.01
CA MET A 622 -24.72 -17.75 -0.56
C MET A 622 -25.11 -19.06 0.13
N GLY A 623 -26.05 -19.81 -0.45
CA GLY A 623 -26.40 -21.16 -0.01
C GLY A 623 -25.22 -22.12 -0.05
N ARG A 624 -24.40 -22.07 -1.11
CA ARG A 624 -23.14 -22.83 -1.20
C ARG A 624 -22.13 -22.40 -0.13
N ALA A 625 -21.97 -21.09 0.11
CA ALA A 625 -21.09 -20.58 1.16
C ALA A 625 -21.51 -21.11 2.55
N ASN A 626 -22.81 -21.10 2.84
CA ASN A 626 -23.36 -21.63 4.09
C ASN A 626 -23.17 -23.15 4.23
N ALA A 627 -23.43 -23.90 3.16
CA ALA A 627 -23.19 -25.35 3.16
C ALA A 627 -21.70 -25.69 3.41
N VAL A 628 -20.77 -24.93 2.81
CA VAL A 628 -19.33 -25.08 3.07
C VAL A 628 -18.99 -24.70 4.51
N ARG A 629 -19.60 -23.63 5.06
CA ARG A 629 -19.42 -23.20 6.45
C ARG A 629 -19.85 -24.27 7.46
N GLU A 630 -20.93 -24.99 7.18
CA GLU A 630 -21.43 -26.11 7.98
C GLU A 630 -20.62 -27.40 7.81
N ALA A 631 -19.94 -27.57 6.67
CA ALA A 631 -19.09 -28.74 6.44
C ALA A 631 -17.90 -28.76 7.40
N TYR A 632 -17.63 -29.93 7.98
CA TYR A 632 -16.46 -30.12 8.84
C TYR A 632 -15.16 -30.07 8.02
N ALA A 633 -14.14 -29.41 8.56
CA ALA A 633 -12.77 -29.42 8.07
C ALA A 633 -11.87 -29.89 9.22
N ALA A 634 -11.02 -30.88 8.97
CA ALA A 634 -10.14 -31.45 9.99
C ALA A 634 -9.13 -30.40 10.47
N ALA A 635 -9.03 -30.19 11.77
CA ALA A 635 -8.05 -29.27 12.35
C ALA A 635 -6.68 -29.96 12.51
N VAL A 636 -5.63 -29.19 12.84
CA VAL A 636 -4.31 -29.76 13.17
C VAL A 636 -4.42 -30.76 14.34
N GLU A 637 -5.31 -30.49 15.30
CA GLU A 637 -5.63 -31.38 16.43
C GLU A 637 -6.21 -32.73 16.00
N ASP A 638 -6.85 -32.79 14.83
CA ASP A 638 -7.42 -34.00 14.23
C ASP A 638 -6.39 -34.76 13.36
N GLY A 639 -5.13 -34.30 13.31
CA GLY A 639 -4.05 -34.88 12.52
C GLY A 639 -3.93 -34.32 11.09
N ALA A 640 -4.65 -33.24 10.78
CA ALA A 640 -4.55 -32.55 9.50
C ALA A 640 -3.23 -31.77 9.35
N ALA A 641 -2.81 -31.52 8.11
CA ALA A 641 -1.55 -30.82 7.86
C ALA A 641 -1.67 -29.33 8.27
N PRO A 642 -0.72 -28.76 9.03
CA PRO A 642 -0.74 -27.34 9.36
C PRO A 642 -0.55 -26.48 8.11
N TYR A 643 -1.29 -25.38 8.04
CA TYR A 643 -1.10 -24.39 7.00
C TYR A 643 0.10 -23.50 7.34
N GLU A 644 1.11 -23.56 6.49
CA GLU A 644 2.38 -22.84 6.67
C GLU A 644 2.34 -21.37 6.23
N GLY A 645 1.18 -20.87 5.82
CA GLY A 645 1.06 -19.55 5.21
C GLY A 645 1.46 -19.56 3.74
N SER A 646 1.26 -18.41 3.09
CA SER A 646 1.78 -18.19 1.73
C SER A 646 2.89 -17.17 1.75
N GLU A 647 4.03 -17.55 1.18
CA GLU A 647 5.20 -16.69 1.08
C GLU A 647 4.93 -15.47 0.20
N SER A 648 5.21 -14.28 0.72
CA SER A 648 5.01 -13.02 -0.02
C SER A 648 6.02 -11.97 0.43
N PHE A 649 6.82 -11.48 -0.52
CA PHE A 649 7.75 -10.36 -0.32
C PHE A 649 7.09 -9.08 0.18
N HIS A 650 5.77 -8.95 0.00
CA HIS A 650 4.99 -7.80 0.45
C HIS A 650 4.39 -7.99 1.84
N ARG A 651 4.50 -9.18 2.46
CA ARG A 651 3.98 -9.42 3.82
C ARG A 651 4.83 -8.62 4.81
N ARG A 652 4.22 -7.63 5.45
CA ARG A 652 4.86 -6.84 6.50
C ARG A 652 4.95 -7.68 7.78
N GLY A 653 6.11 -7.64 8.43
CA GLY A 653 6.29 -8.11 9.80
C GLY A 653 6.19 -6.94 10.78
N LYS A 654 5.68 -7.21 11.97
CA LYS A 654 5.80 -6.29 13.11
C LYS A 654 5.97 -7.12 14.37
N CYS A 655 7.11 -6.95 15.02
CA CYS A 655 7.41 -7.68 16.25
C CYS A 655 8.28 -6.83 17.17
N ARG A 656 7.93 -6.76 18.46
CA ARG A 656 8.79 -6.17 19.49
C ARG A 656 9.67 -7.26 20.11
N LEU A 657 10.97 -7.05 20.05
CA LEU A 657 11.96 -7.90 20.71
C LEU A 657 12.52 -7.22 21.95
N VAL A 658 12.64 -7.98 23.03
CA VAL A 658 13.45 -7.64 24.21
C VAL A 658 14.45 -8.77 24.43
N ILE A 659 15.74 -8.46 24.27
CA ILE A 659 16.82 -9.43 24.42
C ILE A 659 17.56 -9.13 25.71
N HIS A 660 17.63 -10.13 26.58
CA HIS A 660 18.40 -10.12 27.81
C HIS A 660 19.65 -10.99 27.62
N LEU A 661 20.83 -10.41 27.81
CA LEU A 661 22.09 -11.13 27.69
C LEU A 661 22.96 -10.83 28.91
N SER A 662 23.13 -11.83 29.78
CA SER A 662 23.88 -11.71 31.04
C SER A 662 24.70 -12.97 31.30
N GLY A 663 25.99 -12.81 31.59
CA GLY A 663 26.88 -13.95 31.83
C GLY A 663 26.92 -14.89 30.62
N ASP A 664 26.55 -16.16 30.81
CA ASP A 664 26.44 -17.19 29.77
C ASP A 664 24.99 -17.48 29.35
N ARG A 665 24.04 -16.58 29.66
CA ARG A 665 22.60 -16.77 29.41
C ARG A 665 22.02 -15.69 28.51
N LEU A 666 21.17 -16.14 27.59
CA LEU A 666 20.38 -15.29 26.71
C LEU A 666 18.89 -15.65 26.83
N SER A 667 18.04 -14.65 27.01
CA SER A 667 16.58 -14.78 26.92
C SER A 667 16.03 -13.75 25.92
N VAL A 668 14.95 -14.10 25.21
CA VAL A 668 14.28 -13.20 24.25
C VAL A 668 12.79 -13.22 24.47
N ASP A 669 12.19 -12.05 24.71
CA ASP A 669 10.75 -11.85 24.68
C ASP A 669 10.30 -11.31 23.32
N VAL A 670 9.14 -11.78 22.87
CA VAL A 670 8.52 -11.48 21.57
C VAL A 670 7.11 -10.95 21.82
N ASP A 671 6.89 -9.66 21.57
CA ASP A 671 5.60 -8.98 21.81
C ASP A 671 5.01 -9.21 23.21
N GLY A 672 5.89 -9.32 24.21
CA GLY A 672 5.53 -9.58 25.61
C GLY A 672 5.25 -11.04 25.94
N HIS A 673 5.39 -11.95 24.98
CA HIS A 673 5.38 -13.39 25.20
C HIS A 673 6.81 -13.91 25.36
N THR A 674 6.95 -14.90 26.22
CA THR A 674 8.24 -15.55 26.51
C THR A 674 8.67 -16.40 25.30
N GLY A 675 9.80 -16.05 24.69
CA GLY A 675 10.46 -16.85 23.66
C GLY A 675 11.46 -17.84 24.28
N PRO A 676 12.72 -17.93 23.79
CA PRO A 676 13.74 -18.73 24.46
C PRO A 676 14.13 -18.11 25.81
N GLU A 677 14.21 -18.95 26.86
CA GLU A 677 14.66 -18.57 28.21
C GLU A 677 15.98 -19.27 28.57
N ASP A 678 16.87 -18.52 29.23
CA ASP A 678 18.13 -19.02 29.81
C ASP A 678 18.98 -19.85 28.83
N LEU A 679 18.94 -19.49 27.55
CA LEU A 679 19.66 -20.16 26.49
C LEU A 679 21.16 -20.02 26.73
N ALA A 680 21.86 -21.15 26.82
CA ALA A 680 23.29 -21.16 27.09
C ALA A 680 24.08 -20.65 25.87
N VAL A 681 24.91 -19.62 26.07
CA VAL A 681 25.85 -19.09 25.08
C VAL A 681 27.27 -19.33 25.56
N SER A 682 28.15 -19.81 24.68
CA SER A 682 29.55 -20.07 25.02
C SER A 682 30.40 -18.79 25.02
N ARG A 683 30.00 -17.79 24.24
CA ARG A 683 30.67 -16.49 24.16
C ARG A 683 30.32 -15.59 25.34
N THR A 684 31.29 -15.33 26.20
CA THR A 684 31.12 -14.48 27.41
C THR A 684 32.00 -13.23 27.42
N GLU A 685 32.82 -13.06 26.38
CA GLU A 685 33.69 -11.92 26.16
C GLU A 685 32.91 -10.65 25.84
N ARG A 686 33.53 -9.51 26.11
CA ARG A 686 33.01 -8.19 25.70
C ARG A 686 33.06 -8.06 24.17
N GLY A 687 32.07 -7.39 23.60
CA GLY A 687 32.09 -7.06 22.18
C GLY A 687 31.15 -5.93 21.78
N ALA A 688 31.03 -5.71 20.49
CA ALA A 688 30.20 -4.65 19.91
C ALA A 688 28.76 -5.13 19.63
N VAL A 689 27.87 -4.17 19.39
CA VAL A 689 26.51 -4.40 18.91
C VAL A 689 26.42 -4.00 17.45
N PHE A 690 25.81 -4.85 16.61
CA PHE A 690 25.50 -4.51 15.22
C PHE A 690 24.02 -4.76 14.93
N LEU A 691 23.47 -3.93 14.04
CA LEU A 691 22.23 -4.21 13.34
C LEU A 691 22.57 -4.66 11.92
N GLY A 692 21.91 -5.71 11.46
CA GLY A 692 22.09 -6.25 10.12
C GLY A 692 20.75 -6.49 9.42
N ALA A 693 20.79 -6.46 8.09
CA ALA A 693 19.67 -6.82 7.24
C ALA A 693 20.19 -7.68 6.09
N SER A 694 19.45 -8.68 5.62
CA SER A 694 19.85 -9.47 4.45
C SER A 694 18.68 -9.97 3.63
N TRP A 695 18.87 -9.96 2.30
CA TRP A 695 17.89 -10.44 1.32
C TRP A 695 17.82 -11.97 1.19
N GLN A 696 18.84 -12.73 1.58
CA GLN A 696 19.04 -14.17 1.27
C GLN A 696 18.02 -15.17 1.87
N GLY A 697 16.79 -14.77 2.16
CA GLY A 697 15.67 -15.67 2.41
C GLY A 697 15.10 -16.16 1.08
N GLU A 698 15.06 -17.47 0.86
CA GLU A 698 14.44 -18.08 -0.31
C GLU A 698 12.97 -17.63 -0.41
N ALA A 699 12.60 -16.98 -1.52
CA ALA A 699 11.21 -16.77 -1.90
C ALA A 699 11.07 -16.46 -3.39
N TRP A 700 9.89 -16.72 -3.95
CA TRP A 700 9.59 -16.56 -5.38
C TRP A 700 8.57 -15.43 -5.65
N SER A 701 8.90 -14.45 -6.51
CA SER A 701 8.00 -13.34 -6.92
C SER A 701 7.65 -13.43 -8.41
N GLN A 702 6.41 -13.07 -8.77
CA GLN A 702 5.91 -13.06 -10.15
C GLN A 702 5.61 -11.62 -10.63
N ARG A 703 5.49 -10.65 -9.71
CA ARG A 703 5.50 -9.21 -9.99
C ARG A 703 6.87 -8.67 -9.60
N ASN A 704 7.52 -8.01 -10.56
CA ASN A 704 8.96 -7.78 -10.60
C ASN A 704 9.76 -9.10 -10.56
N LEU A 705 10.81 -9.21 -11.37
CA LEU A 705 11.97 -10.00 -10.97
C LEU A 705 12.24 -9.62 -9.50
N ALA A 706 12.31 -10.60 -8.59
CA ALA A 706 12.22 -10.42 -7.14
C ALA A 706 12.83 -9.09 -6.67
N ASP A 707 12.09 -8.34 -5.84
CA ASP A 707 12.66 -7.18 -5.15
C ASP A 707 13.89 -7.66 -4.38
N ASP A 708 15.07 -7.40 -4.94
CA ASP A 708 16.36 -7.92 -4.49
C ASP A 708 16.99 -7.05 -3.40
N VAL A 709 16.31 -5.96 -3.01
CA VAL A 709 16.71 -5.10 -1.91
C VAL A 709 15.79 -5.39 -0.73
N TYR A 710 16.36 -5.46 0.46
CA TYR A 710 15.62 -5.65 1.71
C TYR A 710 15.84 -4.47 2.65
N ASP A 711 14.82 -4.13 3.44
CA ASP A 711 14.90 -3.10 4.47
C ASP A 711 14.71 -3.70 5.85
N GLY A 712 15.78 -3.71 6.65
CA GLY A 712 15.67 -3.94 8.08
C GLY A 712 15.22 -2.66 8.78
N VAL A 713 14.06 -2.70 9.44
CA VAL A 713 13.42 -1.52 10.03
C VAL A 713 13.39 -1.69 11.55
N PHE A 714 14.29 -1.00 12.24
CA PHE A 714 14.50 -1.09 13.69
C PHE A 714 14.00 0.18 14.37
N LYS A 715 12.85 0.11 15.00
CA LYS A 715 12.18 1.24 15.63
C LYS A 715 12.34 1.21 17.14
N LYS A 716 12.51 2.40 17.74
CA LYS A 716 12.74 2.61 19.18
C LYS A 716 13.84 1.70 19.73
N VAL A 717 14.98 1.65 19.04
CA VAL A 717 16.13 0.87 19.46
C VAL A 717 16.66 1.44 20.77
N ARG A 718 16.79 0.60 21.79
CA ARG A 718 17.40 0.95 23.08
C ARG A 718 18.42 -0.11 23.46
N VAL A 719 19.58 0.36 23.91
CA VAL A 719 20.60 -0.50 24.53
C VAL A 719 20.76 -0.03 25.96
N LEU A 720 20.54 -0.92 26.92
CA LEU A 720 20.67 -0.65 28.34
C LEU A 720 21.73 -1.56 28.96
N THR A 721 22.18 -1.20 30.16
CA THR A 721 22.86 -2.16 31.03
C THR A 721 21.92 -3.33 31.37
N GLU A 722 22.52 -4.45 31.77
CA GLU A 722 21.80 -5.61 32.31
C GLU A 722 22.48 -5.99 33.62
N THR A 723 22.07 -5.32 34.69
CA THR A 723 22.61 -5.50 36.04
C THR A 723 21.77 -6.46 36.88
N GLY A 724 20.65 -6.97 36.35
CA GLY A 724 19.69 -7.82 37.07
C GLY A 724 18.77 -7.05 38.02
N HIS A 725 18.74 -5.71 37.90
CA HIS A 725 17.87 -4.82 38.68
C HIS A 725 16.53 -4.58 37.96
N GLU A 726 15.54 -3.99 38.64
CA GLU A 726 14.27 -3.63 37.98
C GLU A 726 14.52 -2.71 36.77
N SER A 727 13.72 -2.86 35.71
CA SER A 727 13.88 -2.15 34.43
C SER A 727 14.01 -0.61 34.50
N LYS A 728 13.64 0.01 35.63
CA LYS A 728 13.75 1.47 35.86
C LYS A 728 15.12 1.90 36.38
N GLU A 729 15.90 0.96 36.90
CA GLU A 729 17.23 1.18 37.47
C GLU A 729 18.34 0.96 36.43
N GLU A 730 18.02 0.29 35.30
CA GLU A 730 18.97 0.05 34.21
C GLU A 730 19.34 1.34 33.47
N ARG A 731 20.64 1.56 33.27
CA ARG A 731 21.17 2.75 32.61
C ARG A 731 21.04 2.62 31.09
N VAL A 732 20.36 3.55 30.45
CA VAL A 732 20.28 3.65 28.98
C VAL A 732 21.65 4.07 28.43
N LEU A 733 22.25 3.20 27.62
CA LEU A 733 23.52 3.42 26.92
C LEU A 733 23.30 4.05 25.54
N TYR A 734 22.24 3.63 24.84
CA TYR A 734 21.82 4.20 23.57
C TYR A 734 20.29 4.21 23.45
N THR A 735 19.75 5.20 22.74
CA THR A 735 18.35 5.21 22.32
C THR A 735 18.18 5.98 21.01
N SER A 736 17.36 5.45 20.09
CA SER A 736 16.90 6.17 18.89
C SER A 736 15.69 7.07 19.16
N GLU A 737 15.06 6.98 20.33
CA GLU A 737 13.89 7.78 20.67
C GLU A 737 14.20 9.26 20.82
N TYR A 738 13.21 10.10 20.52
CA TYR A 738 13.28 11.52 20.79
C TYR A 738 13.49 11.80 22.27
N LYS A 739 14.18 12.91 22.59
CA LYS A 739 14.42 13.39 23.95
C LYS A 739 13.76 14.75 24.18
N GLY A 740 13.41 15.02 25.45
CA GLY A 740 12.92 16.32 25.90
C GLY A 740 11.72 16.86 25.10
N TRP A 741 11.84 18.09 24.60
CA TRP A 741 10.77 18.77 23.87
C TRP A 741 10.42 18.11 22.54
N GLU A 742 11.40 17.55 21.84
CA GLU A 742 11.13 16.88 20.56
C GLU A 742 10.25 15.65 20.76
N LYS A 743 10.44 14.92 21.86
CA LYS A 743 9.58 13.78 22.23
C LYS A 743 8.15 14.22 22.48
N ALA A 744 7.97 15.34 23.19
CA ALA A 744 6.65 15.90 23.45
C ALA A 744 5.95 16.32 22.16
N LYS A 745 6.68 16.97 21.23
CA LYS A 745 6.16 17.37 19.91
C LYS A 745 5.79 16.16 19.06
N HIS A 746 6.66 15.16 18.97
CA HIS A 746 6.42 13.93 18.22
C HIS A 746 5.17 13.22 18.73
N ARG A 747 5.09 13.01 20.05
CA ARG A 747 3.94 12.36 20.69
C ARG A 747 2.64 13.13 20.48
N ALA A 748 2.67 14.46 20.51
CA ALA A 748 1.49 15.26 20.20
C ALA A 748 1.04 15.07 18.74
N GLY A 749 1.98 14.95 17.80
CA GLY A 749 1.71 14.59 16.41
C GLY A 749 1.07 13.20 16.29
N GLU A 750 1.67 12.17 16.89
CA GLU A 750 1.12 10.81 16.88
C GLU A 750 -0.31 10.73 17.44
N ILE A 751 -0.58 11.45 18.54
CA ILE A 751 -1.93 11.53 19.12
C ILE A 751 -2.89 12.21 18.16
N TRP A 752 -2.47 13.32 17.54
CA TRP A 752 -3.30 14.02 16.56
C TRP A 752 -3.63 13.14 15.36
N ASP A 753 -2.65 12.40 14.84
CA ASP A 753 -2.84 11.49 13.71
C ASP A 753 -3.72 10.28 14.10
N ALA A 754 -3.60 9.79 15.33
CA ALA A 754 -4.49 8.76 15.87
C ALA A 754 -5.93 9.26 15.99
N VAL A 755 -6.14 10.49 16.47
CA VAL A 755 -7.46 11.13 16.54
C VAL A 755 -8.03 11.32 15.14
N LEU A 756 -7.25 11.84 14.20
CA LEU A 756 -7.68 11.99 12.80
C LEU A 756 -8.06 10.65 12.18
N ARG A 757 -7.26 9.59 12.40
CA ARG A 757 -7.58 8.24 11.91
C ARG A 757 -8.88 7.72 12.50
N TRP A 758 -9.09 7.88 13.81
CA TRP A 758 -10.33 7.49 14.46
C TRP A 758 -11.55 8.21 13.86
N PHE A 759 -11.45 9.52 13.61
CA PHE A 759 -12.52 10.26 12.94
C PHE A 759 -12.75 9.77 11.50
N LEU A 760 -11.70 9.40 10.76
CA LEU A 760 -11.85 8.91 9.39
C LEU A 760 -12.40 7.48 9.29
N GLU A 761 -12.14 6.64 10.29
CA GLU A 761 -12.63 5.25 10.32
C GLU A 761 -14.08 5.15 10.81
N TYR A 762 -14.49 6.01 11.76
CA TYR A 762 -15.74 5.83 12.50
C TYR A 762 -16.77 6.97 12.35
N VAL A 763 -16.42 8.08 11.70
CA VAL A 763 -17.32 9.22 11.45
C VAL A 763 -17.41 9.48 9.95
#